data_AF-A0A0N4ZU49-F1
#
_entry.id   AF-A0A0N4ZU49-F1
#
_cell.length_a   1.000
_cell.length_b   1.000
_cell.length_c   1.000
_cell.angle_alpha   90.00
_cell.angle_beta   90.00
_cell.angle_gamma   90.00
#
_symmetry.space_group_name_H-M   'P 1'
#
loop_
_entity.id
_entity.type
_entity.pdbx_description
1 polymer ?
#
loop_
_entity_poly.entity_id
_entity_poly.type
_entity_poly.pdbx_seq_one_letter_code
_entity_poly.pdbx_strand_id
1 'polypeptide(L)'
;MNLDFRPFDLLGNVYKNGNILFHPTTDQLYSTINNKIKVFDLKDNVSSIMPFTSNYNIIKFTLSPSGKLAFIIDCLGRGFLVNTSKGVSLAQLKLTRHIGDVKFSPCSRYIGVAYDGKVEVFLLNKVTFDSFNSWVKTCSLSISTNRMSTLNWSDDGKLIIVGGEDKKFVVFQPEKKIPDNLKKTVPYRLIESHRAGIVNCFFLKNSYDCLTIDERGLANLWKSNISFGKLDETFNEDGKRYFVYYEKEGKISLNDSASIARNVECTNATFHSKNNILVTSFSNGAIAFHEIPTFSLIQSLKVGDVAVKSVAFNKDGDWVGIASGGSSLGQVAVWEWQSECYIMNQQSHTHIISCVKYSPCGSIIATGGMDGKVKIWDARSGNCLVTFIEHKASITGICWTQGGNVVLSSSLEGTVRAHDMKRYRNFRTFVCPEQTQLYGVTTDSTADLVISMAKDDYKIYIWAMDTGDLVDVISGHSSRISGISLSGNNLASVSWDKTLRITNIVDGTNEVITLTDEALDVTYSPCGKILAVLTFNSSITLYDIRTTTTVGIIETKYDVDSGRGAFEIIKKETSQRNKTFEFIEFSPDSNFIIAAGNTNHVCIYSVRDRMLLKKLQMTINFSFDGVLSDINYKQLSEFGNLDLVELSSDEDDDDLGQKKKMALAGSKISDKSERSFKPTMRANAISFSPTARCFAVANSEGVLVYSLDRYEKFDPFLLETTVMSKSFGNVVRTYDEELKFIEKIGPCEYKIKTGFVPNMNVEGRFYLNDKIKAHMLTEIEMCCKRGNVGGYIPAVKQIANVAGLPGIIGNSIGLPDMHSGYGFAIGNVAAFDAESGDGVISPGGVGFDINCGVRLIRTNLFEKDVLPVKEELTQALFDHIPVGVGSKGIIPIGISDFEECLEIGMDWTLREGYSWTEDKEHCEEFGRMIQADATKVSTRAKKRGLPQLGTLGAGNHYGEVQVVDEIYDKFASKKMGIEDVGQVVIMIHCGSRGLGHEVASNCLTSMVKAMNRDGIHINDTQLACAKINSPEGQDYLKGMAAAANFAWVNRSCITFCVRQAFAKTFNCTPDDLDMNVIYDVCHNIAKFEEHIVDGRPKMLCVHRKGATRALPPHHPLVPVDYQLTGQPVMIGGSMGTCSYVACGTEKGMEATFGTTCHGAGRAMGRSKSRKTISFEEVLDDLKQKGISIRVASPKLVMEEAPNSYKNVTDVVETCHEAGLSKKTFKLRPIAVIKG
;
A
#
# COMPACT_ATOMS: atom_id res chain seq x y z
N MET A 1 -0.10 -16.04 26.36
CA MET A 1 -0.11 -14.96 25.35
C MET A 1 0.57 -13.74 25.94
N ASN A 2 1.42 -13.02 25.19
CA ASN A 2 2.01 -11.76 25.65
C ASN A 2 0.92 -10.67 25.67
N LEU A 3 0.84 -9.86 26.73
CA LEU A 3 -0.21 -8.85 26.95
C LEU A 3 0.31 -7.41 26.83
N ASP A 4 1.50 -7.21 26.26
CA ASP A 4 2.13 -5.89 26.07
C ASP A 4 1.59 -5.18 24.83
N PHE A 5 0.26 -5.02 24.78
CA PHE A 5 -0.43 -4.30 23.73
C PHE A 5 -0.10 -2.81 23.80
N ARG A 6 0.34 -2.24 22.68
CA ARG A 6 0.62 -0.80 22.55
C ARG A 6 -0.12 -0.20 21.36
N PRO A 7 -0.47 1.09 21.41
CA PRO A 7 -1.03 1.78 20.24
C PRO A 7 -0.07 1.70 19.06
N PHE A 8 -0.58 1.17 17.94
CA PHE A 8 0.14 1.02 16.69
C PHE A 8 -0.35 2.06 15.67
N ASP A 9 -1.66 2.11 15.45
CA ASP A 9 -2.29 3.05 14.52
C ASP A 9 -3.61 3.61 15.04
N LEU A 10 -4.06 4.72 14.46
CA LEU A 10 -5.33 5.38 14.70
C LEU A 10 -6.08 5.49 13.36
N LEU A 11 -7.13 4.70 13.21
CA LEU A 11 -8.01 4.66 12.05
C LEU A 11 -9.23 5.54 12.26
N GLY A 12 -10.02 5.76 11.21
CA GLY A 12 -11.25 6.56 11.29
C GLY A 12 -11.02 8.07 11.31
N ASN A 13 -9.86 8.52 11.75
CA ASN A 13 -9.42 9.91 11.76
C ASN A 13 -8.05 10.03 11.09
N VAL A 14 -7.90 11.00 10.19
CA VAL A 14 -6.73 11.14 9.31
C VAL A 14 -6.04 12.49 9.57
N TYR A 15 -6.81 13.51 9.88
CA TYR A 15 -6.37 14.86 10.20
C TYR A 15 -7.46 15.60 10.96
N LYS A 16 -7.08 16.44 11.92
CA LYS A 16 -8.06 17.26 12.65
C LYS A 16 -7.70 18.73 12.64
N ASN A 17 -6.52 19.08 13.14
CA ASN A 17 -6.04 20.45 13.17
C ASN A 17 -4.50 20.46 13.16
N GLY A 18 -3.92 21.57 12.73
CA GLY A 18 -2.49 21.84 12.74
C GLY A 18 -1.87 21.98 11.36
N ASN A 19 -0.62 21.56 11.19
CA ASN A 19 0.03 21.52 9.90
C ASN A 19 0.33 20.09 9.47
N ILE A 20 0.65 19.91 8.19
CA ILE A 20 1.20 18.67 7.65
C ILE A 20 2.61 18.91 7.11
N LEU A 21 3.44 17.88 7.11
CA LEU A 21 4.80 17.95 6.60
C LEU A 21 5.21 16.63 5.95
N PHE A 22 5.96 16.70 4.86
CA PHE A 22 6.71 15.55 4.38
C PHE A 22 8.01 15.40 5.16
N HIS A 23 8.48 14.16 5.26
CA HIS A 23 9.82 13.89 5.72
C HIS A 23 10.84 14.50 4.73
N PRO A 24 11.90 15.18 5.19
CA PRO A 24 12.84 15.85 4.28
C PRO A 24 13.64 14.92 3.37
N THR A 25 13.75 13.63 3.72
CA THR A 25 14.57 12.66 3.00
C THR A 25 13.82 11.41 2.51
N THR A 26 12.58 11.20 2.98
CA THR A 26 11.76 10.03 2.63
C THR A 26 10.38 10.50 2.19
N ASP A 27 9.62 9.64 1.54
CA ASP A 27 8.28 9.98 1.02
C ASP A 27 7.17 9.80 2.08
N GLN A 28 7.52 9.99 3.36
CA GLN A 28 6.59 9.84 4.47
C GLN A 28 5.85 11.16 4.73
N LEU A 29 4.53 11.10 4.86
CA LEU A 29 3.69 12.23 5.21
C LEU A 29 3.31 12.19 6.68
N TYR A 30 3.56 13.28 7.41
CA TYR A 30 3.21 13.46 8.80
C TYR A 30 1.95 14.33 8.90
N SER A 31 0.92 13.80 9.55
CA SER A 31 -0.37 14.45 9.77
C SER A 31 -0.70 14.54 11.27
N THR A 32 -1.15 15.70 11.73
CA THR A 32 -1.55 15.91 13.12
C THR A 32 -2.97 15.40 13.38
N ILE A 33 -3.09 14.55 14.40
CA ILE A 33 -4.37 14.01 14.87
C ILE A 33 -4.48 14.21 16.38
N ASN A 34 -5.25 15.23 16.79
CA ASN A 34 -5.37 15.63 18.19
C ASN A 34 -3.98 15.83 18.82
N ASN A 35 -3.62 14.99 19.79
CA ASN A 35 -2.35 15.02 20.52
C ASN A 35 -1.28 14.06 19.98
N LYS A 36 -1.53 13.43 18.83
CA LYS A 36 -0.66 12.43 18.18
C LYS A 36 -0.31 12.88 16.76
N ILE A 37 0.74 12.30 16.18
CA ILE A 37 1.12 12.51 14.78
C ILE A 37 1.05 11.17 14.06
N LYS A 38 0.22 11.09 13.03
CA LYS A 38 0.11 9.94 12.14
C LYS A 38 1.12 10.07 11.02
N VAL A 39 1.79 8.97 10.71
CA VAL A 39 2.80 8.86 9.66
C VAL A 39 2.26 7.92 8.59
N PHE A 40 2.13 8.45 7.37
CA PHE A 40 1.79 7.68 6.19
C PHE A 40 3.06 7.41 5.39
N ASP A 41 3.48 6.16 5.31
CA ASP A 41 4.50 5.73 4.36
C ASP A 41 3.85 5.44 3.01
N LEU A 42 3.94 6.42 2.10
CA LEU A 42 3.30 6.37 0.79
C LEU A 42 3.96 5.36 -0.16
N LYS A 43 5.17 4.90 0.14
CA LYS A 43 5.90 3.97 -0.71
C LYS A 43 5.62 2.52 -0.34
N ASP A 44 5.65 2.23 0.96
CA ASP A 44 5.41 0.88 1.48
C ASP A 44 3.92 0.63 1.83
N ASN A 45 3.06 1.65 1.69
CA ASN A 45 1.64 1.62 2.04
C ASN A 45 1.42 1.13 3.49
N VAL A 46 2.13 1.76 4.43
CA VAL A 46 2.00 1.48 5.86
C VAL A 46 1.65 2.76 6.60
N SER A 47 0.67 2.69 7.50
CA SER A 47 0.39 3.75 8.46
C SER A 47 0.91 3.38 9.84
N SER A 48 1.34 4.39 10.58
CA SER A 48 1.67 4.23 12.00
C SER A 48 1.48 5.54 12.75
N ILE A 49 1.39 5.46 14.06
CA ILE A 49 1.49 6.63 14.92
C ILE A 49 2.95 6.81 15.34
N MET A 50 3.47 8.03 15.21
CA MET A 50 4.75 8.40 15.80
C MET A 50 4.72 8.11 17.30
N PRO A 51 5.73 7.45 17.90
CA PRO A 51 5.72 7.01 19.31
C PRO A 51 5.89 8.16 20.33
N PHE A 52 5.21 9.28 20.09
CA PHE A 52 5.14 10.46 20.93
C PHE A 52 3.67 10.89 21.09
N THR A 53 3.30 11.26 22.31
CA THR A 53 1.94 11.73 22.64
C THR A 53 2.04 12.97 23.52
N SER A 54 1.34 14.04 23.16
CA SER A 54 1.20 15.23 24.00
C SER A 54 0.02 15.10 24.97
N ASN A 55 -0.03 15.92 26.01
CA ASN A 55 -1.21 15.96 26.90
C ASN A 55 -2.33 16.85 26.35
N TYR A 56 -2.07 17.62 25.31
CA TYR A 56 -3.07 18.48 24.66
C TYR A 56 -2.93 18.36 23.14
N ASN A 57 -3.94 18.86 22.40
CA ASN A 57 -3.90 18.89 20.94
C ASN A 57 -2.66 19.64 20.42
N ILE A 58 -2.05 19.09 19.37
CA ILE A 58 -0.90 19.67 18.67
C ILE A 58 -1.41 20.73 17.71
N ILE A 59 -0.80 21.93 17.75
CA ILE A 59 -1.13 23.02 16.82
C ILE A 59 -0.12 23.07 15.68
N LYS A 60 1.18 22.99 15.98
CA LYS A 60 2.23 23.05 14.97
C LYS A 60 3.33 22.07 15.29
N PHE A 61 3.95 21.52 14.26
CA PHE A 61 5.22 20.83 14.40
C PHE A 61 6.13 21.11 13.21
N THR A 62 7.42 20.92 13.40
CA THR A 62 8.43 21.05 12.36
C THR A 62 9.47 19.95 12.46
N LEU A 63 10.06 19.58 11.32
CA LEU A 63 11.08 18.54 11.23
C LEU A 63 12.44 19.19 10.95
N SER A 64 13.48 18.68 11.59
CA SER A 64 14.85 19.04 11.22
C SER A 64 15.11 18.64 9.76
N PRO A 65 15.94 19.37 8.99
CA PRO A 65 16.37 18.98 7.65
C PRO A 65 16.89 17.54 7.49
N SER A 66 17.39 16.93 8.56
CA SER A 66 17.81 15.51 8.58
C SER A 66 16.66 14.50 8.76
N GLY A 67 15.51 14.96 9.25
CA GLY A 67 14.35 14.15 9.61
C GLY A 67 14.44 13.44 10.97
N LYS A 68 15.57 13.51 11.68
CA LYS A 68 15.80 12.78 12.94
C LYS A 68 15.18 13.42 14.18
N LEU A 69 15.06 14.75 14.16
CA LEU A 69 14.45 15.53 15.23
C LEU A 69 13.17 16.21 14.73
N ALA A 70 12.17 16.23 15.60
CA ALA A 70 10.94 17.00 15.43
C ALA A 70 10.82 17.99 16.58
N PHE A 71 10.27 19.17 16.32
CA PHE A 71 9.85 20.11 17.36
C PHE A 71 8.34 20.27 17.26
N ILE A 72 7.62 19.82 18.30
CA ILE A 72 6.16 19.68 18.33
C ILE A 72 5.61 20.62 19.39
N ILE A 73 4.58 21.40 19.06
CA ILE A 73 3.99 22.36 20.00
C ILE A 73 2.51 22.08 20.22
N ASP A 74 2.12 22.03 21.49
CA ASP A 74 0.73 21.86 21.91
C ASP A 74 -0.04 23.18 22.03
N CYS A 75 -1.36 23.08 22.24
CA CYS A 75 -2.24 24.24 22.34
C CYS A 75 -2.05 25.11 23.59
N LEU A 76 -1.25 24.66 24.56
CA LEU A 76 -0.87 25.49 25.70
C LEU A 76 0.46 26.24 25.47
N GLY A 77 1.09 26.06 24.31
CA GLY A 77 2.38 26.67 23.99
C GLY A 77 3.58 25.87 24.50
N ARG A 78 3.43 24.60 24.88
CA ARG A 78 4.57 23.76 25.29
C ARG A 78 5.18 23.10 24.06
N GLY A 79 6.41 23.48 23.74
CA GLY A 79 7.22 22.89 22.68
C GLY A 79 8.04 21.71 23.20
N PHE A 80 8.04 20.61 22.44
CA PHE A 80 8.76 19.38 22.73
C PHE A 80 9.73 19.10 21.59
N LEU A 81 11.02 18.98 21.91
CA LEU A 81 12.03 18.48 20.99
C LEU A 81 12.09 16.97 21.11
N VAL A 82 11.74 16.25 20.04
CA VAL A 82 11.51 14.81 20.04
C VAL A 82 12.39 14.12 19.00
N ASN A 83 12.93 12.95 19.34
CA ASN A 83 13.55 12.06 18.36
C ASN A 83 12.45 11.35 17.55
N THR A 84 12.43 11.50 16.23
CA THR A 84 11.35 10.96 15.38
C THR A 84 11.27 9.44 15.40
N SER A 85 12.40 8.74 15.41
CA SER A 85 12.45 7.27 15.38
C SER A 85 12.05 6.65 16.71
N LYS A 86 12.54 7.21 17.84
CA LYS A 86 12.30 6.65 19.19
C LYS A 86 11.06 7.23 19.87
N GLY A 87 10.59 8.41 19.46
CA GLY A 87 9.50 9.14 20.10
C GLY A 87 9.83 9.73 21.47
N VAL A 88 11.09 9.68 21.89
CA VAL A 88 11.54 10.22 23.17
C VAL A 88 11.65 11.74 23.10
N SER A 89 10.99 12.43 24.02
CA SER A 89 11.15 13.87 24.24
C SER A 89 12.51 14.15 24.88
N LEU A 90 13.37 14.87 24.16
CA LEU A 90 14.73 15.24 24.56
C LEU A 90 14.76 16.51 25.41
N ALA A 91 13.94 17.51 25.06
CA ALA A 91 13.88 18.78 25.77
C ALA A 91 12.48 19.41 25.64
N GLN A 92 12.08 20.18 26.65
CA GLN A 92 10.82 20.91 26.67
C GLN A 92 11.08 22.41 26.74
N LEU A 93 10.30 23.21 26.01
CA LEU A 93 10.31 24.66 26.00
C LEU A 93 8.91 25.17 26.28
N LYS A 94 8.76 26.13 27.20
CA LYS A 94 7.47 26.76 27.47
C LYS A 94 7.38 28.09 26.72
N LEU A 95 6.44 28.18 25.79
CA LEU A 95 6.10 29.36 24.99
C LEU A 95 4.72 29.89 25.42
N THR A 96 4.26 30.95 24.75
CA THR A 96 2.88 31.45 24.90
C THR A 96 1.90 30.61 24.06
N ARG A 97 0.59 30.79 24.29
CA ARG A 97 -0.44 29.95 23.66
C ARG A 97 -0.60 30.19 22.15
N HIS A 98 -0.38 31.42 21.67
CA HIS A 98 -0.62 31.78 20.27
C HIS A 98 0.67 31.74 19.47
N ILE A 99 0.88 30.63 18.78
CA ILE A 99 2.05 30.41 17.94
C ILE A 99 1.62 30.53 16.48
N GLY A 100 2.30 31.40 15.73
CA GLY A 100 2.10 31.51 14.29
C GLY A 100 2.81 30.38 13.55
N ASP A 101 4.14 30.37 13.65
CA ASP A 101 4.96 29.41 12.93
C ASP A 101 6.27 29.06 13.65
N VAL A 102 6.82 27.90 13.32
CA VAL A 102 8.07 27.38 13.85
C VAL A 102 8.86 26.62 12.78
N LYS A 103 10.14 26.96 12.62
CA LYS A 103 11.01 26.34 11.61
C LYS A 103 12.41 26.10 12.15
N PHE A 104 12.96 24.92 11.82
CA PHE A 104 14.38 24.66 11.94
C PHE A 104 15.16 25.48 10.91
N SER A 105 16.36 25.92 11.27
CA SER A 105 17.30 26.46 10.29
C SER A 105 17.78 25.35 9.35
N PRO A 106 18.21 25.67 8.11
CA PRO A 106 18.73 24.69 7.17
C PRO A 106 19.93 23.88 7.71
N CYS A 107 20.73 24.47 8.60
CA CYS A 107 21.85 23.79 9.26
C CYS A 107 21.44 22.94 10.48
N SER A 108 20.15 22.86 10.82
CA SER A 108 19.61 22.16 12.00
C SER A 108 20.16 22.61 13.36
N ARG A 109 20.90 23.74 13.41
CA ARG A 109 21.48 24.28 14.65
C ARG A 109 20.57 25.24 15.38
N TYR A 110 19.64 25.88 14.68
CA TYR A 110 18.75 26.88 15.26
C TYR A 110 17.29 26.50 15.06
N ILE A 111 16.44 26.95 15.97
CA ILE A 111 14.98 26.93 15.84
C ILE A 111 14.50 28.37 15.96
N GLY A 112 13.76 28.84 14.96
CA GLY A 112 13.05 30.11 14.99
C GLY A 112 11.59 29.87 15.35
N VAL A 113 11.07 30.61 16.32
CA VAL A 113 9.68 30.56 16.75
C VAL A 113 9.08 31.97 16.65
N ALA A 114 7.97 32.09 15.93
CA ALA A 114 7.15 33.29 15.86
C ALA A 114 5.87 33.08 16.68
N TYR A 115 5.63 33.94 17.66
CA TYR A 115 4.46 33.86 18.54
C TYR A 115 4.08 35.25 19.05
N ASP A 116 2.78 35.51 19.18
CA ASP A 116 2.25 36.85 19.45
C ASP A 116 2.96 37.90 18.58
N GLY A 117 3.45 39.00 19.14
CA GLY A 117 4.25 40.02 18.43
C GLY A 117 5.77 39.81 18.47
N LYS A 118 6.25 38.62 18.86
CA LYS A 118 7.67 38.34 19.13
C LYS A 118 8.22 37.22 18.24
N VAL A 119 9.52 37.32 17.97
CA VAL A 119 10.29 36.27 17.29
C VAL A 119 11.49 35.92 18.14
N GLU A 120 11.64 34.64 18.47
CA GLU A 120 12.75 34.13 19.25
C GLU A 120 13.51 33.05 18.48
N VAL A 121 14.84 33.10 18.55
CA VAL A 121 15.73 32.12 17.91
C VAL A 121 16.55 31.42 18.98
N PHE A 122 16.44 30.10 19.02
CA PHE A 122 17.11 29.23 19.97
C PHE A 122 18.21 28.42 19.28
N LEU A 123 19.37 28.30 19.94
CA LEU A 123 20.45 27.41 19.54
C LEU A 123 20.23 26.03 20.15
N LEU A 124 20.28 25.00 19.32
CA LEU A 124 20.29 23.59 19.70
C LEU A 124 21.74 23.18 19.97
N ASN A 125 22.11 23.05 21.24
CA ASN A 125 23.36 22.40 21.60
C ASN A 125 23.26 20.88 21.37
N LYS A 126 24.40 20.19 21.24
CA LYS A 126 24.42 18.71 21.30
C LYS A 126 23.76 18.30 22.61
N VAL A 127 22.54 17.78 22.54
CA VAL A 127 21.77 17.35 23.71
C VAL A 127 22.49 16.15 24.31
N THR A 128 23.33 16.39 25.31
CA THR A 128 23.83 15.35 26.21
C THR A 128 22.78 15.13 27.29
N PHE A 129 22.58 13.88 27.72
CA PHE A 129 21.56 13.50 28.71
C PHE A 129 21.64 14.27 30.05
N ASP A 130 22.76 14.95 30.35
CA ASP A 130 23.02 15.67 31.62
C ASP A 130 22.71 17.18 31.63
N SER A 131 22.24 17.80 30.54
CA SER A 131 22.00 19.27 30.54
C SER A 131 20.59 19.66 31.00
N PHE A 132 20.48 20.30 32.17
CA PHE A 132 19.21 20.78 32.76
C PHE A 132 18.48 21.84 31.90
N ASN A 133 19.21 22.71 31.20
CA ASN A 133 18.64 23.64 30.23
C ASN A 133 19.32 23.48 28.87
N SER A 134 18.64 22.80 27.95
CA SER A 134 19.13 22.58 26.58
C SER A 134 18.96 23.79 25.66
N TRP A 135 18.19 24.81 26.09
CA TRP A 135 17.78 25.93 25.24
C TRP A 135 18.64 27.18 25.49
N VAL A 136 19.44 27.56 24.50
CA VAL A 136 20.19 28.82 24.52
C VAL A 136 19.51 29.82 23.59
N LYS A 137 18.91 30.87 24.17
CA LYS A 137 18.27 31.94 23.40
C LYS A 137 19.35 32.84 22.78
N THR A 138 19.40 32.87 21.44
CA THR A 138 20.37 33.68 20.68
C THR A 138 19.82 35.08 20.39
N CYS A 139 18.57 35.13 19.90
CA CYS A 139 17.89 36.35 19.50
C CYS A 139 16.45 36.39 20.05
N SER A 140 15.98 37.57 20.44
CA SER A 140 14.59 37.86 20.82
C SER A 140 14.27 39.26 20.32
N LEU A 141 13.27 39.36 19.45
CA LEU A 141 12.82 40.62 18.84
C LEU A 141 11.33 40.80 19.08
N SER A 142 10.96 41.97 19.61
CA SER A 142 9.57 42.40 19.72
C SER A 142 9.28 43.35 18.55
N ILE A 143 8.56 42.87 17.55
CA ILE A 143 8.41 43.57 16.26
C ILE A 143 7.11 44.36 16.22
N SER A 144 6.00 43.77 16.67
CA SER A 144 4.65 44.33 16.57
C SER A 144 3.84 44.03 17.84
N THR A 145 2.67 44.66 17.97
CA THR A 145 1.66 44.29 18.98
C THR A 145 0.72 43.20 18.48
N ASN A 146 0.57 43.08 17.15
CA ASN A 146 -0.27 42.06 16.52
C ASN A 146 0.47 40.74 16.38
N ARG A 147 -0.28 39.68 16.07
CA ARG A 147 0.26 38.33 15.97
C ARG A 147 1.11 38.16 14.71
N MET A 148 2.22 37.45 14.86
CA MET A 148 3.06 36.97 13.80
C MET A 148 2.52 35.66 13.28
N SER A 149 2.29 35.58 11.97
CA SER A 149 1.64 34.45 11.31
C SER A 149 2.65 33.45 10.74
N THR A 150 3.80 33.93 10.26
CA THR A 150 4.73 33.13 9.44
C THR A 150 6.20 33.45 9.71
N LEU A 151 7.07 32.45 9.53
CA LEU A 151 8.52 32.58 9.66
C LEU A 151 9.23 31.68 8.65
N ASN A 152 10.19 32.21 7.89
CA ASN A 152 11.05 31.42 7.01
C ASN A 152 12.52 31.84 7.06
N TRP A 153 13.40 30.87 6.84
CA TRP A 153 14.85 31.04 6.81
C TRP A 153 15.35 31.20 5.37
N SER A 154 16.43 31.96 5.18
CA SER A 154 17.21 31.91 3.95
C SER A 154 17.96 30.59 3.81
N ASP A 155 18.34 30.21 2.58
CA ASP A 155 19.00 28.94 2.29
C ASP A 155 20.35 28.75 3.04
N ASP A 156 21.08 29.85 3.27
CA ASP A 156 22.32 29.87 4.07
C ASP A 156 22.08 29.89 5.58
N GLY A 157 20.83 30.05 6.03
CA GLY A 157 20.44 30.18 7.42
C GLY A 157 20.87 31.48 8.10
N LYS A 158 21.29 32.50 7.34
CA LYS A 158 21.76 33.79 7.88
C LYS A 158 20.65 34.83 8.05
N LEU A 159 19.58 34.80 7.26
CA LEU A 159 18.46 35.74 7.35
C LEU A 159 17.16 35.01 7.70
N ILE A 160 16.27 35.74 8.38
CA ILE A 160 14.91 35.30 8.68
C ILE A 160 13.95 36.36 8.16
N ILE A 161 12.92 35.91 7.45
CA ILE A 161 11.76 36.72 7.07
C ILE A 161 10.57 36.34 7.95
N VAL A 162 9.87 37.35 8.46
CA VAL A 162 8.69 37.18 9.32
C VAL A 162 7.58 38.11 8.85
N GLY A 163 6.37 37.59 8.76
CA GLY A 163 5.16 38.35 8.44
C GLY A 163 4.14 38.26 9.57
N GLY A 164 3.30 39.29 9.70
CA GLY A 164 2.27 39.36 10.71
C GLY A 164 0.89 39.80 10.20
N GLU A 165 -0.09 39.71 11.09
CA GLU A 165 -1.47 40.21 10.90
C GLU A 165 -1.52 41.74 10.77
N ASP A 166 -0.45 42.44 11.17
CA ASP A 166 -0.29 43.89 10.98
C ASP A 166 -0.04 44.31 9.52
N LYS A 167 -0.07 43.36 8.57
CA LYS A 167 0.10 43.57 7.13
C LYS A 167 1.54 43.95 6.73
N LYS A 168 2.49 43.79 7.67
CA LYS A 168 3.90 44.14 7.49
C LYS A 168 4.74 42.87 7.55
N PHE A 169 5.89 42.93 6.88
CA PHE A 169 6.92 41.92 7.07
C PHE A 169 8.26 42.58 7.41
N VAL A 170 9.15 41.77 7.97
CA VAL A 170 10.48 42.18 8.37
C VAL A 170 11.49 41.11 7.98
N VAL A 171 12.68 41.55 7.56
CA VAL A 171 13.83 40.67 7.36
C VAL A 171 14.96 41.11 8.31
N PHE A 172 15.55 40.15 9.02
CA PHE A 172 16.66 40.43 9.93
C PHE A 172 17.65 39.25 10.03
N GLN A 173 18.86 39.52 10.52
CA GLN A 173 19.89 38.52 10.80
C GLN A 173 19.88 38.14 12.30
N PRO A 174 19.85 36.85 12.66
CA PRO A 174 19.79 36.42 14.06
C PRO A 174 21.16 36.39 14.76
N GLU A 175 22.28 36.30 14.03
CA GLU A 175 23.63 36.25 14.62
C GLU A 175 24.06 37.59 15.23
N LYS A 176 24.48 37.54 16.51
CA LYS A 176 25.08 38.66 17.24
C LYS A 176 26.61 38.64 17.12
N LYS A 177 27.15 39.26 16.07
CA LYS A 177 28.49 39.88 16.12
C LYS A 177 28.35 41.39 16.27
N ILE A 178 27.60 41.82 17.29
CA ILE A 178 27.43 43.25 17.60
C ILE A 178 28.29 43.55 18.83
N PRO A 179 29.31 44.43 18.74
CA PRO A 179 30.07 44.89 19.89
C PRO A 179 29.14 45.48 20.97
N ASP A 180 29.49 45.29 22.24
CA ASP A 180 28.64 45.62 23.40
C ASP A 180 28.07 47.04 23.41
N ASN A 181 28.74 47.98 22.73
CA ASN A 181 28.35 49.39 22.63
C ASN A 181 27.18 49.66 21.64
N LEU A 182 26.76 48.68 20.82
CA LEU A 182 25.69 48.80 19.81
C LEU A 182 24.46 47.91 20.11
N LYS A 183 24.37 47.31 21.29
CA LYS A 183 23.33 46.34 21.70
C LYS A 183 21.87 46.87 21.70
N LYS A 184 21.61 48.16 21.45
CA LYS A 184 20.27 48.75 21.62
C LYS A 184 19.34 48.69 20.40
N THR A 185 19.83 48.35 19.20
CA THR A 185 18.96 48.22 18.02
C THR A 185 19.51 47.15 17.08
N VAL A 186 18.83 46.00 16.99
CA VAL A 186 19.00 45.14 15.81
C VAL A 186 18.41 45.92 14.64
N PRO A 187 19.18 46.25 13.59
CA PRO A 187 18.65 47.04 12.48
C PRO A 187 17.72 46.17 11.66
N TYR A 188 16.41 46.28 11.91
CA TYR A 188 15.37 45.72 11.06
C TYR A 188 14.44 46.83 10.60
N ARG A 189 13.98 46.77 9.35
CA ARG A 189 13.03 47.72 8.78
C ARG A 189 11.71 47.01 8.50
N LEU A 190 10.62 47.59 8.98
CA LEU A 190 9.26 47.15 8.64
C LEU A 190 8.94 47.60 7.21
N ILE A 191 8.49 46.66 6.39
CA ILE A 191 8.12 46.91 5.00
C ILE A 191 6.61 46.75 4.87
N GLU A 192 5.96 47.78 4.32
CA GLU A 192 4.50 47.90 4.23
C GLU A 192 4.06 47.87 2.75
N SER A 193 3.09 47.00 2.41
CA SER A 193 2.52 46.96 1.04
C SER A 193 1.21 46.16 0.91
N HIS A 194 0.87 45.36 1.93
CA HIS A 194 -0.27 44.44 1.88
C HIS A 194 -1.58 45.09 2.36
N ARG A 195 -2.71 44.54 1.90
CA ARG A 195 -4.05 45.05 2.26
C ARG A 195 -4.68 44.28 3.43
N ALA A 196 -4.29 43.02 3.58
CA ALA A 196 -4.70 42.11 4.65
C ALA A 196 -3.49 41.49 5.36
N GLY A 197 -3.73 40.65 6.38
CA GLY A 197 -2.67 39.96 7.12
C GLY A 197 -1.82 39.10 6.19
N ILE A 198 -0.53 38.96 6.50
CA ILE A 198 0.37 38.12 5.69
C ILE A 198 0.12 36.66 6.07
N VAL A 199 -0.14 35.80 5.09
CA VAL A 199 -0.34 34.36 5.30
C VAL A 199 1.00 33.64 5.33
N ASN A 200 1.87 33.91 4.35
CA ASN A 200 3.20 33.31 4.27
C ASN A 200 4.21 34.23 3.54
N CYS A 201 5.49 34.02 3.81
CA CYS A 201 6.60 34.76 3.23
C CYS A 201 7.79 33.82 2.93
N PHE A 202 8.40 33.92 1.76
CA PHE A 202 9.44 32.99 1.31
C PHE A 202 10.65 33.74 0.75
N PHE A 203 11.82 33.11 0.80
CA PHE A 203 12.98 33.49 0.00
C PHE A 203 13.01 32.69 -1.30
N LEU A 204 13.53 33.30 -2.36
CA LEU A 204 13.88 32.58 -3.59
C LEU A 204 15.16 31.76 -3.40
N LYS A 205 15.31 30.69 -4.17
CA LYS A 205 16.45 29.79 -4.04
C LYS A 205 17.76 30.49 -4.38
N ASN A 206 18.76 30.36 -3.50
CA ASN A 206 20.06 31.00 -3.62
C ASN A 206 19.96 32.51 -3.91
N SER A 207 18.92 33.18 -3.42
CA SER A 207 18.74 34.63 -3.49
C SER A 207 18.20 35.17 -2.17
N TYR A 208 18.43 36.45 -1.90
CA TYR A 208 17.77 37.15 -0.81
C TYR A 208 16.47 37.85 -1.25
N ASP A 209 16.10 37.73 -2.53
CA ASP A 209 14.80 38.16 -3.02
C ASP A 209 13.68 37.37 -2.34
N CYS A 210 12.56 38.03 -2.05
CA CYS A 210 11.50 37.45 -1.26
C CYS A 210 10.10 37.61 -1.87
N LEU A 211 9.26 36.63 -1.57
CA LEU A 211 7.87 36.55 -1.97
C LEU A 211 7.00 36.67 -0.72
N THR A 212 5.95 37.49 -0.78
CA THR A 212 5.02 37.68 0.34
C THR A 212 3.59 37.60 -0.14
N ILE A 213 2.72 36.94 0.62
CA ILE A 213 1.34 36.63 0.22
C ILE A 213 0.39 37.04 1.35
N ASP A 214 -0.69 37.77 1.02
CA ASP A 214 -1.73 38.18 1.98
C ASP A 214 -3.00 37.30 1.94
N GLU A 215 -3.84 37.44 2.96
CA GLU A 215 -5.12 36.70 3.11
C GLU A 215 -6.12 36.96 1.98
N ARG A 216 -5.99 38.10 1.27
CA ARG A 216 -6.83 38.41 0.10
C ARG A 216 -6.25 37.84 -1.20
N GLY A 217 -5.18 37.06 -1.12
CA GLY A 217 -4.52 36.45 -2.27
C GLY A 217 -3.65 37.42 -3.07
N LEU A 218 -3.20 38.54 -2.51
CA LEU A 218 -2.21 39.40 -3.17
C LEU A 218 -0.80 38.87 -2.92
N ALA A 219 -0.09 38.57 -4.00
CA ALA A 219 1.31 38.17 -3.96
C ALA A 219 2.22 39.32 -4.43
N ASN A 220 3.22 39.67 -3.62
CA ASN A 220 4.22 40.69 -3.94
C ASN A 220 5.61 40.05 -4.01
N LEU A 221 6.33 40.32 -5.10
CA LEU A 221 7.73 39.96 -5.30
C LEU A 221 8.63 41.15 -4.96
N TRP A 222 9.66 40.89 -4.17
CA TRP A 222 10.59 41.88 -3.64
C TRP A 222 12.02 41.53 -4.02
N LYS A 223 12.71 42.50 -4.61
CA LYS A 223 14.11 42.39 -5.01
C LYS A 223 15.01 43.00 -3.95
N SER A 224 16.02 42.25 -3.54
CA SER A 224 17.02 42.66 -2.58
C SER A 224 18.14 43.47 -3.24
N ASN A 225 18.70 44.44 -2.52
CA ASN A 225 19.88 45.18 -2.98
C ASN A 225 21.16 44.31 -2.97
N ILE A 226 21.21 43.31 -2.08
CA ILE A 226 22.40 42.50 -1.83
C ILE A 226 22.30 41.17 -2.56
N SER A 227 23.34 40.82 -3.32
CA SER A 227 23.46 39.49 -3.93
C SER A 227 23.78 38.40 -2.91
N PHE A 228 23.26 37.19 -3.15
CA PHE A 228 23.48 36.02 -2.30
C PHE A 228 24.97 35.77 -1.99
N GLY A 229 25.28 35.44 -0.72
CA GLY A 229 26.64 35.16 -0.25
C GLY A 229 27.50 36.38 0.11
N LYS A 230 27.19 37.59 -0.39
CA LYS A 230 27.94 38.83 -0.08
C LYS A 230 27.48 39.56 1.18
N LEU A 231 26.72 38.89 2.06
CA LEU A 231 26.21 39.50 3.29
C LEU A 231 27.35 39.97 4.21
N ASP A 232 28.49 39.28 4.21
CA ASP A 232 29.63 39.57 5.09
C ASP A 232 30.47 40.77 4.61
N GLU A 233 30.28 41.25 3.37
CA GLU A 233 30.96 42.41 2.77
C GLU A 233 30.25 43.75 3.10
N THR A 234 29.14 43.72 3.85
CA THR A 234 28.26 44.88 4.13
C THR A 234 28.74 45.78 5.29
N PHE A 235 30.00 45.66 5.72
CA PHE A 235 30.58 46.46 6.79
C PHE A 235 31.53 47.53 6.21
N ASN A 236 31.29 48.81 6.51
CA ASN A 236 32.25 49.88 6.22
C ASN A 236 33.49 49.79 7.13
N GLU A 237 34.59 50.45 6.73
CA GLU A 237 35.82 50.62 7.54
C GLU A 237 35.54 51.22 8.94
N ASP A 238 34.41 51.94 9.11
CA ASP A 238 33.91 52.50 10.38
C ASP A 238 32.99 51.58 11.20
N GLY A 239 32.76 50.33 10.77
CA GLY A 239 31.92 49.35 11.50
C GLY A 239 30.40 49.58 11.44
N LYS A 240 29.91 50.51 10.60
CA LYS A 240 28.47 50.70 10.32
C LYS A 240 28.01 49.76 9.20
N ARG A 241 26.90 49.04 9.42
CA ARG A 241 26.29 48.09 8.46
C ARG A 241 25.42 48.81 7.41
N TYR A 242 25.50 48.37 6.16
CA TYR A 242 24.44 48.65 5.16
C TYR A 242 23.17 47.85 5.50
N PHE A 243 22.01 48.49 5.46
CA PHE A 243 20.72 47.79 5.62
C PHE A 243 20.41 46.95 4.38
N VAL A 244 19.78 45.79 4.57
CA VAL A 244 19.18 45.05 3.45
C VAL A 244 17.93 45.82 3.03
N TYR A 245 17.96 46.44 1.84
CA TYR A 245 16.81 47.12 1.26
C TYR A 245 16.10 46.20 0.26
N TYR A 246 14.76 46.32 0.24
CA TYR A 246 13.88 45.58 -0.67
C TYR A 246 13.08 46.55 -1.51
N GLU A 247 13.12 46.37 -2.82
CA GLU A 247 12.32 47.10 -3.78
C GLU A 247 11.24 46.18 -4.35
N LYS A 248 10.06 46.74 -4.59
CA LYS A 248 8.93 45.95 -5.09
C LYS A 248 9.02 45.80 -6.60
N GLU A 249 9.18 44.56 -7.07
CA GLU A 249 9.34 44.26 -8.50
C GLU A 249 8.00 43.90 -9.14
N GLY A 250 7.15 43.12 -8.45
CA GLY A 250 5.89 42.62 -9.00
C GLY A 250 4.76 42.56 -7.98
N LYS A 251 3.52 42.71 -8.47
CA LYS A 251 2.28 42.53 -7.70
C LYS A 251 1.24 41.84 -8.56
N ILE A 252 0.67 40.73 -8.07
CA ILE A 252 -0.45 40.06 -8.73
C ILE A 252 -1.54 39.66 -7.71
N SER A 253 -2.77 39.57 -8.21
CA SER A 253 -3.93 39.03 -7.48
C SER A 253 -4.11 37.57 -7.88
N LEU A 254 -3.83 36.65 -6.95
CA LEU A 254 -3.92 35.21 -7.19
C LEU A 254 -5.37 34.77 -7.38
N ASN A 255 -6.32 35.40 -6.68
CA ASN A 255 -7.76 35.13 -6.81
C ASN A 255 -8.25 35.36 -8.25
N ASP A 256 -7.88 36.50 -8.85
CA ASP A 256 -8.29 36.84 -10.21
C ASP A 256 -7.62 35.91 -11.24
N SER A 257 -6.35 35.55 -11.02
CA SER A 257 -5.62 34.64 -11.90
C SER A 257 -6.21 33.23 -11.95
N ALA A 258 -6.72 32.73 -10.82
CA ALA A 258 -7.27 31.38 -10.69
C ALA A 258 -8.79 31.31 -10.90
N SER A 259 -9.44 32.41 -11.33
CA SER A 259 -10.90 32.51 -11.47
C SER A 259 -11.67 32.16 -10.18
N ILE A 260 -11.07 32.44 -9.02
CA ILE A 260 -11.67 32.17 -7.71
C ILE A 260 -12.59 33.33 -7.33
N ALA A 261 -13.73 33.02 -6.70
CA ALA A 261 -14.68 34.04 -6.28
C ALA A 261 -14.02 35.09 -5.36
N ARG A 262 -14.36 36.37 -5.56
CA ARG A 262 -13.72 37.51 -4.87
C ARG A 262 -13.85 37.51 -3.34
N ASN A 263 -14.80 36.77 -2.77
CA ASN A 263 -15.04 36.66 -1.32
C ASN A 263 -14.33 35.46 -0.67
N VAL A 264 -13.37 34.86 -1.36
CA VAL A 264 -12.62 33.71 -0.86
C VAL A 264 -11.24 34.17 -0.40
N GLU A 265 -10.86 33.74 0.80
CA GLU A 265 -9.60 34.10 1.44
C GLU A 265 -8.55 33.00 1.25
N CYS A 266 -7.29 33.41 1.13
CA CYS A 266 -6.14 32.53 1.09
C CYS A 266 -5.83 32.07 2.51
N THR A 267 -5.92 30.76 2.76
CA THR A 267 -5.74 30.16 4.09
C THR A 267 -4.30 29.73 4.35
N ASN A 268 -3.60 29.28 3.32
CA ASN A 268 -2.21 28.84 3.42
C ASN A 268 -1.52 28.98 2.06
N ALA A 269 -0.20 29.07 2.10
CA ALA A 269 0.63 29.06 0.92
C ALA A 269 1.92 28.28 1.22
N THR A 270 2.46 27.60 0.23
CA THR A 270 3.76 26.91 0.32
C THR A 270 4.51 27.08 -0.99
N PHE A 271 5.83 27.24 -0.90
CA PHE A 271 6.68 27.51 -2.06
C PHE A 271 7.80 26.48 -2.12
N HIS A 272 7.91 25.79 -3.25
CA HIS A 272 9.03 24.90 -3.52
C HIS A 272 10.12 25.65 -4.29
N SER A 273 11.16 26.05 -3.56
CA SER A 273 12.22 26.93 -4.08
C SER A 273 13.06 26.30 -5.19
N LYS A 274 13.15 24.96 -5.29
CA LYS A 274 13.94 24.33 -6.37
C LYS A 274 13.27 24.38 -7.73
N ASN A 275 11.95 24.25 -7.77
CA ASN A 275 11.18 24.20 -9.01
C ASN A 275 10.47 25.55 -9.27
N ASN A 276 10.59 26.50 -8.34
CA ASN A 276 9.91 27.79 -8.32
C ASN A 276 8.39 27.69 -8.44
N ILE A 277 7.79 26.71 -7.77
CA ILE A 277 6.34 26.52 -7.78
C ILE A 277 5.76 27.00 -6.46
N LEU A 278 4.81 27.92 -6.56
CA LEU A 278 3.98 28.37 -5.46
C LEU A 278 2.64 27.63 -5.49
N VAL A 279 2.23 27.10 -4.35
CA VAL A 279 0.90 26.55 -4.15
C VAL A 279 0.18 27.41 -3.13
N THR A 280 -1.01 27.88 -3.50
CA THR A 280 -1.89 28.65 -2.64
C THR A 280 -3.19 27.91 -2.43
N SER A 281 -3.71 27.97 -1.20
CA SER A 281 -4.92 27.28 -0.81
C SER A 281 -5.93 28.24 -0.23
N PHE A 282 -7.20 27.92 -0.41
CA PHE A 282 -8.30 28.85 -0.20
C PHE A 282 -9.37 28.30 0.76
N SER A 283 -10.15 29.21 1.34
CA SER A 283 -11.19 28.90 2.32
C SER A 283 -12.36 28.09 1.76
N ASN A 284 -12.58 28.12 0.44
CA ASN A 284 -13.60 27.32 -0.25
C ASN A 284 -13.13 25.91 -0.64
N GLY A 285 -11.92 25.50 -0.24
CA GLY A 285 -11.34 24.21 -0.60
C GLY A 285 -10.61 24.17 -1.94
N ALA A 286 -10.48 25.31 -2.62
CA ALA A 286 -9.68 25.43 -3.85
C ALA A 286 -8.19 25.52 -3.55
N ILE A 287 -7.38 25.11 -4.53
CA ILE A 287 -5.93 25.20 -4.55
C ILE A 287 -5.52 25.71 -5.93
N ALA A 288 -4.53 26.58 -5.98
CA ALA A 288 -3.95 27.08 -7.22
C ALA A 288 -2.43 26.95 -7.21
N PHE A 289 -1.90 26.53 -8.36
CA PHE A 289 -0.48 26.36 -8.63
C PHE A 289 -0.01 27.49 -9.53
N HIS A 290 1.04 28.18 -9.10
CA HIS A 290 1.64 29.29 -9.83
C HIS A 290 3.13 29.08 -9.99
N GLU A 291 3.65 29.36 -11.17
CA GLU A 291 5.09 29.44 -11.41
C GLU A 291 5.60 30.83 -11.02
N ILE A 292 6.71 30.89 -10.29
CA ILE A 292 7.37 32.12 -9.85
C ILE A 292 8.70 32.25 -10.60
N PRO A 293 9.14 33.46 -11.02
CA PRO A 293 8.62 34.78 -10.70
C PRO A 293 7.55 35.32 -11.68
N THR A 294 7.19 34.58 -12.72
CA THR A 294 6.24 35.00 -13.77
C THR A 294 4.78 35.10 -13.30
N PHE A 295 4.44 34.40 -12.22
CA PHE A 295 3.07 34.20 -11.73
C PHE A 295 2.13 33.54 -12.74
N SER A 296 2.66 32.69 -13.64
CA SER A 296 1.84 31.88 -14.56
C SER A 296 1.01 30.88 -13.76
N LEU A 297 -0.33 30.87 -13.95
CA LEU A 297 -1.17 29.82 -13.42
C LEU A 297 -0.88 28.51 -14.17
N ILE A 298 -0.47 27.48 -13.43
CA ILE A 298 -0.26 26.13 -13.96
C ILE A 298 -1.59 25.37 -13.91
N GLN A 299 -2.20 25.32 -12.71
CA GLN A 299 -3.38 24.51 -12.45
C GLN A 299 -4.22 25.13 -11.32
N SER A 300 -5.54 24.96 -11.36
CA SER A 300 -6.43 25.17 -10.22
C SER A 300 -7.39 24.01 -10.06
N LEU A 301 -7.59 23.56 -8.81
CA LEU A 301 -8.45 22.42 -8.49
C LEU A 301 -9.16 22.63 -7.14
N LYS A 302 -10.31 21.99 -6.96
CA LYS A 302 -11.07 22.00 -5.70
C LYS A 302 -11.03 20.62 -5.06
N VAL A 303 -10.41 20.51 -3.88
CA VAL A 303 -10.21 19.21 -3.18
C VAL A 303 -11.44 18.77 -2.40
N GLY A 304 -12.21 19.73 -1.92
CA GLY A 304 -13.43 19.52 -1.14
C GLY A 304 -14.14 20.84 -0.88
N ASP A 305 -15.19 20.79 -0.06
CA ASP A 305 -15.97 21.98 0.29
C ASP A 305 -15.51 22.68 1.57
N VAL A 306 -14.48 22.13 2.23
CA VAL A 306 -13.92 22.67 3.47
C VAL A 306 -12.60 23.38 3.18
N ALA A 307 -12.35 24.46 3.93
CA ALA A 307 -11.12 25.23 3.89
C ALA A 307 -9.87 24.34 4.03
N VAL A 308 -8.92 24.48 3.11
CA VAL A 308 -7.63 23.82 3.20
C VAL A 308 -6.80 24.54 4.27
N LYS A 309 -6.41 23.84 5.34
CA LYS A 309 -5.69 24.44 6.48
C LYS A 309 -4.17 24.41 6.30
N SER A 310 -3.66 23.36 5.65
CA SER A 310 -2.22 23.19 5.48
C SER A 310 -1.88 22.50 4.17
N VAL A 311 -0.78 22.97 3.56
CA VAL A 311 -0.22 22.43 2.33
C VAL A 311 1.28 22.26 2.52
N ALA A 312 1.84 21.16 2.02
CA ALA A 312 3.28 20.90 2.07
C ALA A 312 3.76 20.19 0.80
N PHE A 313 4.98 20.51 0.37
CA PHE A 313 5.65 19.81 -0.73
C PHE A 313 6.45 18.61 -0.23
N ASN A 314 6.57 17.57 -1.05
CA ASN A 314 7.61 16.57 -0.88
C ASN A 314 9.00 17.16 -1.22
N LYS A 315 10.06 16.38 -0.96
CA LYS A 315 11.45 16.80 -1.16
C LYS A 315 11.78 17.22 -2.60
N ASP A 316 11.18 16.53 -3.56
CA ASP A 316 11.47 16.67 -4.99
C ASP A 316 10.56 17.73 -5.65
N GLY A 317 9.43 18.03 -5.03
CA GLY A 317 8.45 19.03 -5.47
C GLY A 317 7.34 18.48 -6.35
N ASP A 318 7.31 17.18 -6.63
CA ASP A 318 6.32 16.54 -7.50
C ASP A 318 4.98 16.29 -6.79
N TRP A 319 5.01 16.10 -5.47
CA TRP A 319 3.82 15.81 -4.67
C TRP A 319 3.51 16.94 -3.71
N VAL A 320 2.22 17.24 -3.63
CA VAL A 320 1.65 18.21 -2.71
C VAL A 320 0.71 17.50 -1.75
N GLY A 321 1.08 17.52 -0.48
CA GLY A 321 0.25 17.09 0.63
C GLY A 321 -0.71 18.22 0.96
N ILE A 322 -1.98 17.87 1.12
CA ILE A 322 -3.08 18.79 1.34
C ILE A 322 -3.85 18.28 2.54
N ALA A 323 -4.04 19.14 3.53
CA ALA A 323 -4.89 18.86 4.67
C ALA A 323 -6.02 19.88 4.71
N SER A 324 -7.23 19.38 4.52
CA SER A 324 -8.46 20.14 4.73
C SER A 324 -9.09 19.68 6.04
N GLY A 325 -9.42 20.62 6.91
CA GLY A 325 -9.91 20.28 8.23
C GLY A 325 -10.73 21.40 8.86
N GLY A 326 -11.81 21.01 9.51
CA GLY A 326 -12.63 21.84 10.37
C GLY A 326 -12.94 21.13 11.69
N SER A 327 -13.92 21.61 12.44
CA SER A 327 -14.35 20.98 13.70
C SER A 327 -14.83 19.54 13.50
N SER A 328 -15.49 19.25 12.39
CA SER A 328 -16.16 17.96 12.12
C SER A 328 -15.58 17.17 10.93
N LEU A 329 -15.00 17.82 9.91
CA LEU A 329 -14.48 17.15 8.71
C LEU A 329 -12.96 17.19 8.70
N GLY A 330 -12.33 16.03 8.49
CA GLY A 330 -10.88 15.90 8.35
C GLY A 330 -10.51 15.11 7.11
N GLN A 331 -9.78 15.71 6.18
CA GLN A 331 -9.34 15.10 4.94
C GLN A 331 -7.85 15.35 4.72
N VAL A 332 -7.13 14.31 4.29
CA VAL A 332 -5.74 14.41 3.82
C VAL A 332 -5.67 13.85 2.42
N ALA A 333 -5.15 14.64 1.51
CA ALA A 333 -4.89 14.23 0.14
C ALA A 333 -3.42 14.45 -0.21
N VAL A 334 -2.89 13.61 -1.10
CA VAL A 334 -1.59 13.81 -1.74
C VAL A 334 -1.85 13.87 -3.23
N TRP A 335 -1.55 15.02 -3.82
CA TRP A 335 -1.76 15.35 -5.21
C TRP A 335 -0.43 15.39 -5.95
N GLU A 336 -0.34 14.64 -7.04
CA GLU A 336 0.77 14.72 -7.99
C GLU A 336 0.35 15.68 -9.11
N TRP A 337 0.86 16.92 -9.06
CA TRP A 337 0.35 18.01 -9.89
C TRP A 337 0.75 17.92 -11.36
N GLN A 338 1.84 17.23 -11.68
CA GLN A 338 2.26 17.00 -13.07
C GLN A 338 1.35 16.00 -13.79
N SER A 339 0.93 14.94 -13.09
CA SER A 339 0.06 13.88 -13.65
C SER A 339 -1.43 14.12 -13.38
N GLU A 340 -1.76 15.21 -12.68
CA GLU A 340 -3.11 15.56 -12.25
C GLU A 340 -3.85 14.40 -11.56
N CYS A 341 -3.18 13.70 -10.64
CA CYS A 341 -3.74 12.53 -9.99
C CYS A 341 -3.55 12.51 -8.47
N TYR A 342 -4.53 11.93 -7.77
CA TYR A 342 -4.41 11.66 -6.34
C TYR A 342 -3.58 10.40 -6.11
N ILE A 343 -2.44 10.55 -5.44
CA ILE A 343 -1.69 9.42 -4.89
C ILE A 343 -2.44 8.83 -3.69
N MET A 344 -3.03 9.72 -2.88
CA MET A 344 -3.80 9.37 -1.70
C MET A 344 -4.94 10.39 -1.52
N ASN A 345 -6.15 9.92 -1.18
CA ASN A 345 -7.24 10.79 -0.75
C ASN A 345 -8.01 10.10 0.37
N GLN A 346 -7.80 10.56 1.60
CA GLN A 346 -8.29 9.92 2.81
C GLN A 346 -9.21 10.88 3.58
N GLN A 347 -10.41 10.41 3.89
CA GLN A 347 -11.43 11.17 4.60
C GLN A 347 -11.81 10.47 5.90
N SER A 348 -11.75 11.22 6.99
CA SER A 348 -12.17 10.82 8.32
C SER A 348 -13.69 10.65 8.41
N HIS A 349 -14.17 9.94 9.44
CA HIS A 349 -15.57 10.06 9.84
C HIS A 349 -15.85 11.48 10.32
N THR A 350 -17.05 12.00 10.02
CA THR A 350 -17.39 13.37 10.42
C THR A 350 -17.93 13.46 11.85
N HIS A 351 -18.45 12.34 12.34
CA HIS A 351 -19.00 12.20 13.67
C HIS A 351 -18.38 11.00 14.38
N ILE A 352 -18.83 10.78 15.61
CA ILE A 352 -18.38 9.69 16.47
C ILE A 352 -18.56 8.34 15.74
N ILE A 353 -17.54 7.50 15.84
CA ILE A 353 -17.56 6.13 15.33
C ILE A 353 -18.30 5.28 16.36
N SER A 354 -19.46 4.76 15.98
CA SER A 354 -20.38 4.03 16.85
C SER A 354 -20.03 2.55 16.95
N CYS A 355 -19.51 1.95 15.88
CA CYS A 355 -19.23 0.52 15.83
C CYS A 355 -17.97 0.22 15.02
N VAL A 356 -17.28 -0.87 15.40
CA VAL A 356 -16.08 -1.38 14.72
C VAL A 356 -16.09 -2.91 14.76
N LYS A 357 -15.76 -3.56 13.64
CA LYS A 357 -15.50 -5.01 13.60
C LYS A 357 -14.38 -5.36 12.62
N TYR A 358 -13.46 -6.22 13.07
CA TYR A 358 -12.50 -6.88 12.20
C TYR A 358 -13.19 -7.84 11.25
N SER A 359 -12.68 -7.90 10.02
CA SER A 359 -12.97 -8.99 9.10
C SER A 359 -12.43 -10.32 9.65
N PRO A 360 -13.03 -11.47 9.29
CA PRO A 360 -12.58 -12.79 9.73
C PRO A 360 -11.13 -13.14 9.35
N CYS A 361 -10.57 -12.49 8.32
CA CYS A 361 -9.16 -12.64 7.94
C CYS A 361 -8.21 -11.70 8.70
N GLY A 362 -8.73 -10.70 9.42
CA GLY A 362 -7.94 -9.73 10.20
C GLY A 362 -7.20 -8.65 9.39
N SER A 363 -7.30 -8.65 8.05
CA SER A 363 -6.62 -7.67 7.20
C SER A 363 -7.39 -6.36 7.06
N ILE A 364 -8.71 -6.40 7.24
CA ILE A 364 -9.61 -5.26 7.02
C ILE A 364 -10.46 -5.02 8.27
N ILE A 365 -10.78 -3.75 8.54
CA ILE A 365 -11.66 -3.31 9.63
C ILE A 365 -12.84 -2.54 9.03
N ALA A 366 -14.07 -2.89 9.42
CA ALA A 366 -15.26 -2.11 9.09
C ALA A 366 -15.62 -1.19 10.27
N THR A 367 -15.94 0.07 9.97
CA THR A 367 -16.39 1.07 10.94
C THR A 367 -17.70 1.69 10.50
N GLY A 368 -18.57 1.96 11.46
CA GLY A 368 -19.83 2.68 11.24
C GLY A 368 -19.80 3.98 12.03
N GLY A 369 -20.10 5.08 11.35
CA GLY A 369 -20.17 6.38 11.97
C GLY A 369 -21.61 6.81 12.26
N MET A 370 -21.75 7.76 13.19
CA MET A 370 -22.99 8.51 13.37
C MET A 370 -23.31 9.41 12.16
N ASP A 371 -22.36 9.57 11.25
CA ASP A 371 -22.50 10.24 9.95
C ASP A 371 -23.29 9.44 8.92
N GLY A 372 -23.73 8.23 9.26
CA GLY A 372 -24.45 7.32 8.36
C GLY A 372 -23.55 6.66 7.32
N LYS A 373 -22.22 6.74 7.49
CA LYS A 373 -21.26 6.13 6.56
C LYS A 373 -20.65 4.87 7.13
N VAL A 374 -20.63 3.80 6.35
CA VAL A 374 -19.84 2.60 6.64
C VAL A 374 -18.52 2.76 5.90
N LYS A 375 -17.39 2.76 6.62
CA LYS A 375 -16.06 2.83 6.03
C LYS A 375 -15.31 1.54 6.26
N ILE A 376 -14.60 1.10 5.22
CA ILE A 376 -13.79 -0.11 5.23
C ILE A 376 -12.33 0.31 5.16
N TRP A 377 -11.55 -0.09 6.17
CA TRP A 377 -10.16 0.30 6.36
C TRP A 377 -9.26 -0.92 6.19
N ASP A 378 -8.15 -0.75 5.48
CA ASP A 378 -7.05 -1.71 5.57
C ASP A 378 -6.32 -1.54 6.89
N ALA A 379 -6.16 -2.62 7.65
CA ALA A 379 -5.51 -2.60 8.96
C ALA A 379 -4.01 -2.30 8.89
N ARG A 380 -3.36 -2.53 7.74
CA ARG A 380 -1.92 -2.30 7.56
C ARG A 380 -1.60 -0.89 7.04
N SER A 381 -2.26 -0.47 5.97
CA SER A 381 -2.02 0.86 5.37
C SER A 381 -2.79 1.98 6.08
N GLY A 382 -3.80 1.63 6.87
CA GLY A 382 -4.69 2.57 7.56
C GLY A 382 -5.48 3.48 6.62
N ASN A 383 -5.53 3.11 5.35
CA ASN A 383 -6.29 3.78 4.31
C ASN A 383 -7.72 3.25 4.27
N CYS A 384 -8.67 4.16 4.07
CA CYS A 384 -10.04 3.83 3.72
C CYS A 384 -10.06 3.29 2.29
N LEU A 385 -10.42 2.03 2.13
CA LEU A 385 -10.58 1.36 0.85
C LEU A 385 -11.88 1.79 0.18
N VAL A 386 -12.99 1.76 0.94
CA VAL A 386 -14.34 2.04 0.44
C VAL A 386 -15.17 2.75 1.50
N THR A 387 -16.01 3.69 1.07
CA THR A 387 -17.02 4.36 1.91
C THR A 387 -18.41 4.10 1.31
N PHE A 388 -19.27 3.39 2.05
CA PHE A 388 -20.68 3.25 1.72
C PHE A 388 -21.46 4.39 2.34
N ILE A 389 -22.28 5.07 1.53
CA ILE A 389 -23.00 6.31 1.89
C ILE A 389 -24.53 6.14 1.83
N GLU A 390 -25.01 4.89 1.82
CA GLU A 390 -26.42 4.61 1.56
C GLU A 390 -27.33 4.91 2.77
N HIS A 391 -26.81 4.78 4.00
CA HIS A 391 -27.58 5.09 5.22
C HIS A 391 -27.72 6.60 5.42
N LYS A 392 -28.94 7.02 5.77
CA LYS A 392 -29.27 8.42 6.05
C LYS A 392 -29.12 8.78 7.52
N ALA A 393 -29.13 7.77 8.39
CA ALA A 393 -29.02 7.91 9.83
C ALA A 393 -27.82 7.13 10.39
N SER A 394 -27.50 7.41 11.66
CA SER A 394 -26.41 6.77 12.41
C SER A 394 -26.44 5.25 12.30
N ILE A 395 -25.28 4.67 12.05
CA ILE A 395 -25.09 3.21 12.05
C ILE A 395 -24.97 2.76 13.51
N THR A 396 -25.67 1.70 13.88
CA THR A 396 -25.71 1.20 15.26
C THR A 396 -24.93 -0.09 15.46
N GLY A 397 -24.76 -0.88 14.41
CA GLY A 397 -24.07 -2.16 14.47
C GLY A 397 -23.49 -2.55 13.13
N ILE A 398 -22.39 -3.30 13.19
CA ILE A 398 -21.74 -3.90 12.04
C ILE A 398 -21.44 -5.36 12.37
N CYS A 399 -21.68 -6.24 11.40
CA CYS A 399 -21.32 -7.65 11.50
C CYS A 399 -20.71 -8.13 10.18
N TRP A 400 -19.71 -8.99 10.28
CA TRP A 400 -19.13 -9.68 9.14
C TRP A 400 -19.71 -11.07 9.01
N THR A 401 -19.95 -11.50 7.78
CA THR A 401 -20.13 -12.91 7.47
C THR A 401 -18.83 -13.68 7.70
N GLN A 402 -18.90 -14.95 8.11
CA GLN A 402 -17.70 -15.78 8.39
C GLN A 402 -16.76 -15.89 7.17
N GLY A 403 -17.32 -15.88 5.96
CA GLY A 403 -16.55 -15.87 4.71
C GLY A 403 -15.86 -14.54 4.38
N GLY A 404 -16.11 -13.47 5.14
CA GLY A 404 -15.50 -12.14 4.94
C GLY A 404 -15.90 -11.42 3.65
N ASN A 405 -16.87 -11.95 2.90
CA ASN A 405 -17.28 -11.39 1.61
C ASN A 405 -18.38 -10.32 1.76
N VAL A 406 -19.14 -10.36 2.84
CA VAL A 406 -20.29 -9.47 3.06
C VAL A 406 -20.21 -8.80 4.42
N VAL A 407 -20.49 -7.49 4.44
CA VAL A 407 -20.65 -6.66 5.63
C VAL A 407 -22.11 -6.30 5.81
N LEU A 408 -22.65 -6.58 6.98
CA LEU A 408 -23.98 -6.17 7.41
C LEU A 408 -23.86 -4.90 8.27
N SER A 409 -24.72 -3.92 8.01
CA SER A 409 -24.81 -2.70 8.81
C SER A 409 -26.25 -2.41 9.21
N SER A 410 -26.51 -2.22 10.51
CA SER A 410 -27.81 -1.78 11.03
C SER A 410 -27.80 -0.27 11.28
N SER A 411 -28.92 0.39 11.09
CA SER A 411 -29.04 1.85 11.28
C SER A 411 -30.31 2.24 12.04
N LEU A 412 -30.25 3.41 12.69
CA LEU A 412 -31.42 4.04 13.32
C LEU A 412 -32.53 4.42 12.32
N GLU A 413 -32.28 4.35 11.01
CA GLU A 413 -33.34 4.54 10.00
C GLU A 413 -34.30 3.34 9.90
N GLY A 414 -33.99 2.22 10.57
CA GLY A 414 -34.83 1.03 10.56
C GLY A 414 -34.52 0.02 9.47
N THR A 415 -33.30 0.06 8.94
CA THR A 415 -32.84 -0.88 7.91
C THR A 415 -31.56 -1.60 8.35
N VAL A 416 -31.42 -2.84 7.88
CA VAL A 416 -30.15 -3.54 7.82
C VAL A 416 -29.73 -3.64 6.37
N ARG A 417 -28.46 -3.36 6.07
CA ARG A 417 -27.93 -3.39 4.71
C ARG A 417 -26.78 -4.37 4.56
N ALA A 418 -26.83 -5.19 3.52
CA ALA A 418 -25.76 -6.11 3.15
C ALA A 418 -24.94 -5.57 1.98
N HIS A 419 -23.65 -5.35 2.23
CA HIS A 419 -22.69 -4.84 1.27
C HIS A 419 -21.74 -5.96 0.82
N ASP A 420 -21.68 -6.21 -0.49
CA ASP A 420 -20.74 -7.15 -1.09
C ASP A 420 -19.35 -6.49 -1.22
N MET A 421 -18.34 -7.09 -0.60
CA MET A 421 -16.95 -6.61 -0.61
C MET A 421 -16.21 -6.89 -1.91
N LYS A 422 -16.75 -7.70 -2.83
CA LYS A 422 -16.17 -7.95 -4.15
C LYS A 422 -16.63 -6.93 -5.19
N ARG A 423 -17.89 -6.51 -5.09
CA ARG A 423 -18.53 -5.59 -6.04
C ARG A 423 -18.78 -4.19 -5.47
N TYR A 424 -18.52 -3.99 -4.18
CA TYR A 424 -18.71 -2.74 -3.45
C TYR A 424 -20.09 -2.12 -3.65
N ARG A 425 -21.12 -2.95 -3.57
CA ARG A 425 -22.51 -2.52 -3.67
C ARG A 425 -23.35 -3.09 -2.54
N ASN A 426 -24.36 -2.35 -2.11
CA ASN A 426 -25.47 -2.98 -1.43
C ASN A 426 -26.23 -3.88 -2.42
N PHE A 427 -26.48 -5.12 -2.01
CA PHE A 427 -27.29 -6.05 -2.79
C PHE A 427 -28.57 -6.48 -2.07
N ARG A 428 -28.64 -6.25 -0.75
CA ARG A 428 -29.85 -6.46 0.06
C ARG A 428 -30.03 -5.35 1.07
N THR A 429 -31.29 -4.94 1.23
CA THR A 429 -31.76 -4.07 2.30
C THR A 429 -32.92 -4.79 2.99
N PHE A 430 -32.77 -5.07 4.28
CA PHE A 430 -33.79 -5.67 5.12
C PHE A 430 -34.51 -4.55 5.86
N VAL A 431 -35.84 -4.61 5.84
CA VAL A 431 -36.72 -3.57 6.39
C VAL A 431 -37.71 -4.22 7.34
N CYS A 432 -37.96 -3.58 8.47
CA CYS A 432 -39.02 -3.99 9.39
C CYS A 432 -40.40 -3.62 8.81
N PRO A 433 -41.44 -4.46 9.01
CA PRO A 433 -42.81 -4.12 8.60
C PRO A 433 -43.32 -2.82 9.22
N GLU A 434 -42.95 -2.58 10.49
CA GLU A 434 -43.19 -1.34 11.20
C GLU A 434 -41.91 -0.49 11.21
N GLN A 435 -42.05 0.82 11.03
CA GLN A 435 -40.91 1.72 11.02
C GLN A 435 -40.33 1.86 12.43
N THR A 436 -39.26 1.15 12.69
CA THR A 436 -38.63 1.02 14.03
C THR A 436 -37.14 1.31 13.93
N GLN A 437 -36.52 1.75 15.02
CA GLN A 437 -35.07 1.99 15.04
C GLN A 437 -34.33 0.69 15.38
N LEU A 438 -33.36 0.30 14.56
CA LEU A 438 -32.57 -0.91 14.79
C LEU A 438 -31.27 -0.61 15.55
N TYR A 439 -30.90 -1.50 16.46
CA TYR A 439 -29.77 -1.33 17.37
C TYR A 439 -28.93 -2.60 17.45
N GLY A 440 -27.92 -2.73 16.58
CA GLY A 440 -27.06 -3.93 16.53
C GLY A 440 -27.54 -4.98 15.52
N VAL A 441 -26.60 -5.80 15.06
CA VAL A 441 -26.84 -6.84 14.05
C VAL A 441 -25.89 -8.02 14.27
N THR A 442 -26.39 -9.22 14.04
CA THR A 442 -25.59 -10.45 14.00
C THR A 442 -26.06 -11.35 12.86
N THR A 443 -25.25 -12.35 12.52
CA THR A 443 -25.56 -13.34 11.49
C THR A 443 -25.07 -14.71 11.94
N ASP A 444 -25.67 -15.76 11.39
CA ASP A 444 -25.28 -17.14 11.62
C ASP A 444 -23.94 -17.49 10.94
N SER A 445 -23.40 -18.66 11.26
CA SER A 445 -22.12 -19.09 10.69
C SER A 445 -22.18 -19.35 9.18
N THR A 446 -23.35 -19.72 8.65
CA THR A 446 -23.57 -19.96 7.22
C THR A 446 -23.93 -18.69 6.45
N ALA A 447 -24.33 -17.62 7.16
CA ALA A 447 -24.78 -16.33 6.64
C ALA A 447 -26.13 -16.40 5.88
N ASP A 448 -26.98 -17.36 6.25
CA ASP A 448 -28.32 -17.54 5.70
C ASP A 448 -29.35 -16.67 6.44
N LEU A 449 -29.07 -16.32 7.70
CA LEU A 449 -29.94 -15.54 8.57
C LEU A 449 -29.27 -14.23 8.99
N VAL A 450 -30.05 -13.16 8.93
CA VAL A 450 -29.68 -11.84 9.44
C VAL A 450 -30.57 -11.52 10.61
N ILE A 451 -29.97 -11.16 11.74
CA ILE A 451 -30.70 -10.91 12.99
C ILE A 451 -30.38 -9.51 13.48
N SER A 452 -31.41 -8.73 13.78
CA SER A 452 -31.26 -7.39 14.37
C SER A 452 -32.29 -7.18 15.47
N MET A 453 -31.89 -6.50 16.53
CA MET A 453 -32.83 -6.10 17.58
C MET A 453 -33.31 -4.66 17.36
N ALA A 454 -34.54 -4.41 17.79
CA ALA A 454 -35.10 -3.07 17.83
C ALA A 454 -34.71 -2.35 19.13
N LYS A 455 -34.58 -1.04 19.02
CA LYS A 455 -34.21 -0.17 20.13
C LYS A 455 -35.35 0.04 21.12
N ASP A 456 -36.55 0.33 20.60
CA ASP A 456 -37.71 0.76 21.41
C ASP A 456 -38.86 -0.26 21.38
N ASP A 457 -38.85 -1.20 20.42
CA ASP A 457 -39.93 -2.20 20.22
C ASP A 457 -39.72 -3.51 20.99
N TYR A 458 -38.57 -3.68 21.65
CA TYR A 458 -38.21 -4.87 22.45
C TYR A 458 -38.31 -6.22 21.71
N LYS A 459 -38.35 -6.19 20.38
CA LYS A 459 -38.41 -7.33 19.48
C LYS A 459 -37.07 -7.57 18.81
N ILE A 460 -36.82 -8.82 18.42
CA ILE A 460 -35.69 -9.22 17.58
C ILE A 460 -36.26 -9.71 16.25
N TYR A 461 -35.79 -9.14 15.15
CA TYR A 461 -36.20 -9.46 13.81
C TYR A 461 -35.17 -10.39 13.15
N ILE A 462 -35.66 -11.42 12.47
CA ILE A 462 -34.84 -12.41 11.74
C ILE A 462 -35.28 -12.39 10.28
N TRP A 463 -34.33 -12.18 9.37
CA TRP A 463 -34.56 -12.22 7.93
C TRP A 463 -33.72 -13.30 7.26
N ALA A 464 -34.22 -13.83 6.15
CA ALA A 464 -33.45 -14.70 5.26
C ALA A 464 -32.57 -13.86 4.33
N MET A 465 -31.28 -14.17 4.28
CA MET A 465 -30.28 -13.42 3.49
C MET A 465 -30.56 -13.46 1.99
N ASP A 466 -30.99 -14.63 1.48
CA ASP A 466 -31.19 -14.87 0.06
C ASP A 466 -32.43 -14.15 -0.48
N THR A 467 -33.57 -14.28 0.21
CA THR A 467 -34.84 -13.69 -0.24
C THR A 467 -34.99 -12.25 0.21
N GLY A 468 -34.47 -11.90 1.39
CA GLY A 468 -34.72 -10.61 2.04
C GLY A 468 -35.98 -10.60 2.89
N ASP A 469 -36.72 -11.71 2.93
CA ASP A 469 -37.99 -11.81 3.65
C ASP A 469 -37.77 -11.92 5.16
N LEU A 470 -38.70 -11.36 5.92
CA LEU A 470 -38.76 -11.55 7.36
C LEU A 470 -39.22 -12.98 7.65
N VAL A 471 -38.36 -13.75 8.32
CA VAL A 471 -38.59 -15.15 8.68
C VAL A 471 -39.37 -15.24 9.99
N ASP A 472 -38.89 -14.54 11.02
CA ASP A 472 -39.50 -14.58 12.35
C ASP A 472 -39.24 -13.29 13.16
N VAL A 473 -40.06 -13.11 14.20
CA VAL A 473 -39.97 -12.00 15.16
C VAL A 473 -40.00 -12.58 16.58
N ILE A 474 -38.83 -12.65 17.21
CA ILE A 474 -38.71 -13.10 18.60
C ILE A 474 -39.17 -11.97 19.51
N SER A 475 -40.13 -12.29 20.39
CA SER A 475 -40.70 -11.36 21.36
C SER A 475 -40.64 -11.91 22.79
N GLY A 476 -40.76 -10.99 23.74
CA GLY A 476 -41.06 -11.31 25.13
C GLY A 476 -40.17 -10.62 26.16
N HIS A 477 -39.09 -9.96 25.76
CA HIS A 477 -38.43 -8.98 26.63
C HIS A 477 -39.41 -7.85 26.98
N SER A 478 -39.36 -7.34 28.22
CA SER A 478 -40.25 -6.28 28.69
C SER A 478 -39.61 -4.88 28.68
N SER A 479 -38.34 -4.80 28.30
CA SER A 479 -37.57 -3.58 28.20
C SER A 479 -36.55 -3.67 27.05
N ARG A 480 -35.80 -2.59 26.85
CA ARG A 480 -34.82 -2.44 25.77
C ARG A 480 -33.80 -3.58 25.77
N ILE A 481 -33.66 -4.21 24.60
CA ILE A 481 -32.61 -5.19 24.33
C ILE A 481 -31.30 -4.42 24.12
N SER A 482 -30.27 -4.81 24.87
CA SER A 482 -28.99 -4.11 24.94
C SER A 482 -27.90 -4.82 24.12
N GLY A 483 -27.92 -6.15 24.09
CA GLY A 483 -26.95 -6.97 23.36
C GLY A 483 -27.56 -8.27 22.82
N ILE A 484 -27.01 -8.72 21.69
CA ILE A 484 -27.30 -10.03 21.09
C ILE A 484 -26.00 -10.69 20.67
N SER A 485 -25.92 -12.00 20.83
CA SER A 485 -24.81 -12.81 20.35
C SER A 485 -25.33 -14.16 19.87
N LEU A 486 -24.73 -14.71 18.83
CA LEU A 486 -25.18 -15.98 18.22
C LEU A 486 -24.01 -16.98 18.20
N SER A 487 -24.28 -18.21 18.61
CA SER A 487 -23.34 -19.34 18.49
C SER A 487 -24.07 -20.58 17.99
N GLY A 488 -23.74 -21.00 16.76
CA GLY A 488 -24.52 -22.02 16.06
C GLY A 488 -25.97 -21.56 15.90
N ASN A 489 -26.90 -22.35 16.44
CA ASN A 489 -28.35 -22.06 16.38
C ASN A 489 -28.88 -21.33 17.63
N ASN A 490 -28.04 -21.13 18.65
CA ASN A 490 -28.45 -20.56 19.93
C ASN A 490 -28.17 -19.05 19.95
N LEU A 491 -29.25 -18.26 19.97
CA LEU A 491 -29.22 -16.81 20.12
C LEU A 491 -29.31 -16.46 21.61
N ALA A 492 -28.32 -15.74 22.11
CA ALA A 492 -28.38 -15.10 23.41
C ALA A 492 -28.81 -13.64 23.25
N SER A 493 -29.85 -13.22 23.96
CA SER A 493 -30.29 -11.83 24.05
C SER A 493 -30.39 -11.37 25.49
N VAL A 494 -29.97 -10.14 25.74
CA VAL A 494 -30.01 -9.52 27.08
C VAL A 494 -30.74 -8.19 27.05
N SER A 495 -31.43 -7.87 28.14
CA SER A 495 -32.27 -6.68 28.25
C SER A 495 -32.15 -6.00 29.61
N TRP A 496 -32.59 -4.74 29.66
CA TRP A 496 -32.76 -3.96 30.88
C TRP A 496 -33.89 -4.50 31.78
N ASP A 497 -34.67 -5.48 31.32
CA ASP A 497 -35.63 -6.22 32.15
C ASP A 497 -34.97 -7.21 33.14
N LYS A 498 -33.61 -7.21 33.20
CA LYS A 498 -32.80 -8.10 34.04
C LYS A 498 -32.94 -9.56 33.65
N THR A 499 -33.17 -9.85 32.38
CA THR A 499 -33.21 -11.23 31.86
C THR A 499 -32.17 -11.45 30.77
N LEU A 500 -31.56 -12.63 30.82
CA LEU A 500 -30.84 -13.26 29.71
C LEU A 500 -31.78 -14.31 29.12
N ARG A 501 -31.95 -14.30 27.79
CA ARG A 501 -32.69 -15.32 27.06
C ARG A 501 -31.78 -16.05 26.11
N ILE A 502 -31.89 -17.37 26.10
CA ILE A 502 -31.19 -18.25 25.17
C ILE A 502 -32.26 -18.93 24.32
N THR A 503 -32.38 -18.51 23.07
CA THR A 503 -33.37 -19.00 22.12
C THR A 503 -32.69 -19.82 21.05
N ASN A 504 -33.08 -21.09 20.88
CA ASN A 504 -32.68 -21.88 19.72
C ASN A 504 -33.58 -21.50 18.55
N ILE A 505 -32.99 -20.95 17.49
CA ILE A 505 -33.73 -20.41 16.34
C ILE A 505 -34.43 -21.54 15.55
N VAL A 506 -33.85 -22.74 15.53
CA VAL A 506 -34.39 -23.87 14.75
C VAL A 506 -35.48 -24.61 15.53
N ASP A 507 -35.22 -24.88 16.82
CA ASP A 507 -36.15 -25.65 17.65
C ASP A 507 -37.23 -24.77 18.32
N GLY A 508 -37.05 -23.44 18.32
CA GLY A 508 -37.95 -22.49 18.96
C GLY A 508 -37.92 -22.52 20.50
N THR A 509 -37.03 -23.30 21.11
CA THR A 509 -36.91 -23.40 22.57
C THR A 509 -36.30 -22.13 23.15
N ASN A 510 -36.92 -21.58 24.19
CA ASN A 510 -36.47 -20.35 24.83
C ASN A 510 -36.25 -20.55 26.34
N GLU A 511 -35.00 -20.44 26.78
CA GLU A 511 -34.61 -20.51 28.18
C GLU A 511 -34.39 -19.10 28.75
N VAL A 512 -34.97 -18.82 29.91
CA VAL A 512 -34.91 -17.49 30.54
C VAL A 512 -34.16 -17.59 31.87
N ILE A 513 -33.12 -16.76 32.00
CA ILE A 513 -32.27 -16.66 33.20
C ILE A 513 -32.43 -15.25 33.77
N THR A 514 -32.84 -15.16 35.05
CA THR A 514 -32.93 -13.89 35.76
C THR A 514 -31.55 -13.44 36.24
N LEU A 515 -31.21 -12.19 35.94
CA LEU A 515 -29.95 -11.54 36.30
C LEU A 515 -30.12 -10.70 37.56
N THR A 516 -29.00 -10.37 38.20
CA THR A 516 -28.99 -9.53 39.41
C THR A 516 -29.34 -8.07 39.11
N ASP A 517 -28.92 -7.58 37.94
CA ASP A 517 -29.09 -6.20 37.53
C ASP A 517 -29.34 -6.12 36.01
N GLU A 518 -29.60 -4.91 35.52
CA GLU A 518 -29.80 -4.63 34.10
C GLU A 518 -28.58 -5.07 33.29
N ALA A 519 -28.79 -5.77 32.17
CA ALA A 519 -27.70 -6.23 31.33
C ALA A 519 -27.37 -5.21 30.24
N LEU A 520 -26.08 -5.02 29.98
CA LEU A 520 -25.56 -4.06 28.99
C LEU A 520 -25.08 -4.73 27.71
N ASP A 521 -24.42 -5.87 27.82
CA ASP A 521 -23.87 -6.58 26.65
C ASP A 521 -23.74 -8.08 26.94
N VAL A 522 -23.71 -8.88 25.87
CA VAL A 522 -23.59 -10.33 25.91
C VAL A 522 -22.70 -10.82 24.78
N THR A 523 -21.80 -11.75 25.07
CA THR A 523 -20.92 -12.32 24.06
C THR A 523 -20.70 -13.81 24.27
N TYR A 524 -20.82 -14.59 23.20
CA TYR A 524 -20.40 -15.99 23.20
C TYR A 524 -18.88 -16.08 23.08
N SER A 525 -18.31 -17.03 23.82
CA SER A 525 -16.94 -17.48 23.54
C SER A 525 -16.85 -18.05 22.13
N PRO A 526 -15.74 -17.84 21.39
CA PRO A 526 -15.53 -18.43 20.07
C PRO A 526 -15.68 -19.95 20.02
N CYS A 527 -15.42 -20.64 21.15
CA CYS A 527 -15.65 -22.08 21.27
C CYS A 527 -17.12 -22.49 21.48
N GLY A 528 -18.02 -21.52 21.69
CA GLY A 528 -19.46 -21.73 21.90
C GLY A 528 -19.85 -22.34 23.24
N LYS A 529 -18.90 -22.60 24.16
CA LYS A 529 -19.17 -23.28 25.44
C LYS A 529 -19.54 -22.33 26.57
N ILE A 530 -18.88 -21.18 26.62
CA ILE A 530 -19.06 -20.18 27.66
C ILE A 530 -19.77 -18.96 27.06
N LEU A 531 -20.69 -18.39 27.83
CA LEU A 531 -21.38 -17.14 27.56
C LEU A 531 -21.00 -16.12 28.64
N ALA A 532 -20.61 -14.90 28.25
CA ALA A 532 -20.35 -13.82 29.19
C ALA A 532 -21.44 -12.75 29.09
N VAL A 533 -21.96 -12.33 30.24
CA VAL A 533 -22.97 -11.26 30.36
C VAL A 533 -22.41 -10.14 31.22
N LEU A 534 -22.45 -8.91 30.69
CA LEU A 534 -22.09 -7.69 31.42
C LEU A 534 -23.33 -7.05 32.02
N THR A 535 -23.29 -6.75 33.32
CA THR A 535 -24.37 -6.05 34.03
C THR A 535 -24.02 -4.59 34.34
N PHE A 536 -25.03 -3.76 34.56
CA PHE A 536 -24.90 -2.34 34.87
C PHE A 536 -24.07 -2.08 36.14
N ASN A 537 -24.14 -2.95 37.14
CA ASN A 537 -23.28 -2.87 38.32
C ASN A 537 -21.79 -3.19 38.04
N SER A 538 -21.39 -3.27 36.77
CA SER A 538 -20.02 -3.57 36.32
C SER A 538 -19.52 -4.88 36.90
N SER A 539 -20.29 -5.94 36.67
CA SER A 539 -19.85 -7.32 36.86
C SER A 539 -20.07 -8.12 35.58
N ILE A 540 -19.12 -9.00 35.28
CA ILE A 540 -19.18 -9.94 34.16
C ILE A 540 -19.48 -11.32 34.73
N THR A 541 -20.65 -11.85 34.42
CA THR A 541 -21.08 -13.19 34.83
C THR A 541 -20.84 -14.17 33.69
N LEU A 542 -20.18 -15.28 33.97
CA LEU A 542 -19.86 -16.34 33.02
C LEU A 542 -20.84 -17.51 33.22
N TYR A 543 -21.48 -17.95 32.15
CA TYR A 543 -22.41 -19.09 32.13
C TYR A 543 -21.86 -20.20 31.24
N ASP A 544 -22.05 -21.46 31.63
CA ASP A 544 -21.87 -22.60 30.73
C ASP A 544 -23.18 -22.81 29.96
N ILE A 545 -23.10 -22.85 28.64
CA ILE A 545 -24.28 -22.95 27.76
C ILE A 545 -25.02 -24.28 27.94
N ARG A 546 -24.32 -25.38 28.26
CA ARG A 546 -24.93 -26.72 28.28
C ARG A 546 -25.72 -26.98 29.54
N THR A 547 -25.27 -26.43 30.66
CA THR A 547 -25.90 -26.62 31.97
C THR A 547 -26.69 -25.39 32.41
N THR A 548 -26.55 -24.25 31.73
CA THR A 548 -27.09 -22.93 32.11
C THR A 548 -26.66 -22.44 33.49
N THR A 549 -25.62 -23.06 34.06
CA THR A 549 -25.11 -22.71 35.39
C THR A 549 -24.04 -21.63 35.32
N THR A 550 -24.01 -20.76 36.33
CA THR A 550 -22.94 -19.77 36.50
C THR A 550 -21.60 -20.47 36.80
N VAL A 551 -20.60 -20.23 35.94
CA VAL A 551 -19.22 -20.70 36.11
C VAL A 551 -18.45 -19.79 37.07
N GLY A 552 -18.71 -18.48 37.02
CA GLY A 552 -18.07 -17.51 37.89
C GLY A 552 -18.44 -16.07 37.56
N ILE A 553 -18.03 -15.15 38.43
CA ILE A 553 -18.30 -13.71 38.31
C ILE A 553 -16.96 -12.97 38.40
N ILE A 554 -16.80 -11.93 37.57
CA ILE A 554 -15.68 -10.98 37.61
C ILE A 554 -16.26 -9.62 38.02
N GLU A 555 -15.86 -9.11 39.18
CA GLU A 555 -16.26 -7.77 39.63
C GLU A 555 -15.34 -6.72 39.01
N THR A 556 -15.88 -5.82 38.18
CA THR A 556 -15.09 -4.83 37.42
C THR A 556 -15.32 -3.40 37.88
N LYS A 557 -16.19 -3.19 38.88
CA LYS A 557 -16.64 -1.86 39.35
C LYS A 557 -15.52 -0.92 39.78
N TYR A 558 -14.45 -1.45 40.39
CA TYR A 558 -13.31 -0.65 40.87
C TYR A 558 -12.22 -0.45 39.81
N ASP A 559 -12.30 -1.17 38.68
CA ASP A 559 -11.32 -1.08 37.60
C ASP A 559 -11.59 0.12 36.67
N VAL A 560 -12.82 0.64 36.73
CA VAL A 560 -13.32 1.82 36.03
C VAL A 560 -12.57 3.09 36.45
N ASP A 561 -12.40 4.03 35.51
CA ASP A 561 -11.73 5.33 35.75
C ASP A 561 -12.51 6.21 36.75
N SER A 562 -11.79 6.93 37.62
CA SER A 562 -12.36 7.94 38.52
C SER A 562 -12.48 9.34 37.90
N GLY A 563 -12.17 9.49 36.60
CA GLY A 563 -12.18 10.78 35.91
C GLY A 563 -13.48 11.56 36.10
N ARG A 564 -13.38 12.85 36.39
CA ARG A 564 -14.55 13.72 36.62
C ARG A 564 -14.77 14.62 35.39
N GLY A 565 -15.99 14.66 34.89
CA GLY A 565 -16.36 15.54 33.77
C GLY A 565 -16.43 17.01 34.19
N ALA A 566 -16.19 17.94 33.25
CA ALA A 566 -16.21 19.38 33.53
C ALA A 566 -17.57 19.90 34.03
N PHE A 567 -18.66 19.25 33.60
CA PHE A 567 -20.05 19.52 34.02
C PHE A 567 -20.47 18.80 35.30
N GLU A 568 -19.68 17.84 35.80
CA GLU A 568 -20.08 17.03 36.96
C GLU A 568 -19.90 17.81 38.27
N ILE A 569 -21.00 17.96 39.03
CA ILE A 569 -20.99 18.65 40.33
C ILE A 569 -20.62 17.68 41.48
N ILE A 570 -20.64 16.38 41.21
CA ILE A 570 -20.37 15.32 42.19
C ILE A 570 -18.87 15.10 42.44
N LYS A 571 -18.53 14.48 43.58
CA LYS A 571 -17.14 14.10 43.92
C LYS A 571 -16.63 12.97 43.01
N LYS A 572 -15.31 12.89 42.80
CA LYS A 572 -14.65 11.87 41.97
C LYS A 572 -15.04 10.42 42.33
N GLU A 573 -15.13 10.09 43.62
CA GLU A 573 -15.47 8.74 44.10
C GLU A 573 -16.92 8.37 43.78
N THR A 574 -17.82 9.35 43.84
CA THR A 574 -19.22 9.18 43.45
C THR A 574 -19.35 9.08 41.93
N SER A 575 -18.56 9.86 41.18
CA SER A 575 -18.51 9.76 39.71
C SER A 575 -18.01 8.39 39.25
N GLN A 576 -16.94 7.87 39.87
CA GLN A 576 -16.42 6.53 39.58
C GLN A 576 -17.49 5.45 39.74
N ARG A 577 -18.35 5.54 40.78
CA ARG A 577 -19.43 4.57 41.02
C ARG A 577 -20.54 4.59 39.96
N ASN A 578 -20.69 5.71 39.24
CA ASN A 578 -21.70 5.88 38.20
C ASN A 578 -21.21 5.46 36.81
N LYS A 579 -19.90 5.24 36.65
CA LYS A 579 -19.31 4.80 35.38
C LYS A 579 -19.29 3.28 35.29
N THR A 580 -19.55 2.78 34.09
CA THR A 580 -19.69 1.36 33.81
C THR A 580 -19.01 0.99 32.50
N PHE A 581 -18.64 -0.28 32.35
CA PHE A 581 -18.32 -0.83 31.04
C PHE A 581 -19.63 -1.06 30.27
N GLU A 582 -19.59 -0.89 28.96
CA GLU A 582 -20.76 -1.02 28.06
C GLU A 582 -20.58 -2.16 27.06
N PHE A 583 -19.35 -2.59 26.78
CA PHE A 583 -19.02 -3.57 25.74
C PHE A 583 -18.04 -4.61 26.27
N ILE A 584 -18.28 -5.88 25.94
CA ILE A 584 -17.37 -6.99 26.21
C ILE A 584 -17.15 -7.87 24.97
N GLU A 585 -15.94 -8.39 24.82
CA GLU A 585 -15.64 -9.33 23.74
C GLU A 585 -14.57 -10.34 24.19
N PHE A 586 -14.77 -11.60 23.82
CA PHE A 586 -13.78 -12.65 24.02
C PHE A 586 -12.61 -12.51 23.05
N SER A 587 -11.42 -12.88 23.53
CA SER A 587 -10.30 -13.17 22.63
C SER A 587 -10.62 -14.38 21.75
N PRO A 588 -10.04 -14.49 20.55
CA PRO A 588 -10.26 -15.64 19.64
C PRO A 588 -9.96 -17.01 20.27
N ASP A 589 -9.07 -17.07 21.25
CA ASP A 589 -8.71 -18.29 22.01
C ASP A 589 -9.62 -18.56 23.22
N SER A 590 -10.63 -17.72 23.48
CA SER A 590 -11.56 -17.78 24.62
C SER A 590 -10.91 -17.66 26.02
N ASN A 591 -9.62 -17.32 26.12
CA ASN A 591 -8.92 -17.24 27.41
C ASN A 591 -9.07 -15.88 28.09
N PHE A 592 -9.33 -14.81 27.31
CA PHE A 592 -9.40 -13.44 27.78
C PHE A 592 -10.71 -12.78 27.40
N ILE A 593 -11.15 -11.81 28.21
CA ILE A 593 -12.24 -10.89 27.88
C ILE A 593 -11.71 -9.47 27.93
N ILE A 594 -12.00 -8.68 26.90
CA ILE A 594 -11.81 -7.23 26.95
C ILE A 594 -13.12 -6.57 27.35
N ALA A 595 -13.05 -5.60 28.27
CA ALA A 595 -14.16 -4.73 28.63
C ALA A 595 -13.81 -3.27 28.37
N ALA A 596 -14.75 -2.53 27.78
CA ALA A 596 -14.65 -1.10 27.51
C ALA A 596 -16.03 -0.42 27.62
N GLY A 597 -16.09 0.90 27.74
CA GLY A 597 -17.35 1.62 27.85
C GLY A 597 -17.15 3.11 28.15
N ASN A 598 -17.95 3.65 29.07
CA ASN A 598 -17.95 5.07 29.44
C ASN A 598 -16.77 5.47 30.35
N THR A 599 -15.56 5.05 29.97
CA THR A 599 -14.32 5.28 30.71
C THR A 599 -13.17 5.50 29.74
N ASN A 600 -12.06 6.09 30.21
CA ASN A 600 -10.83 6.23 29.43
C ASN A 600 -9.96 4.94 29.44
N HIS A 601 -10.41 3.88 30.11
CA HIS A 601 -9.66 2.65 30.27
C HIS A 601 -10.29 1.46 29.57
N VAL A 602 -9.43 0.58 29.07
CA VAL A 602 -9.78 -0.73 28.53
C VAL A 602 -9.13 -1.78 29.42
N CYS A 603 -9.92 -2.72 29.90
CA CYS A 603 -9.48 -3.74 30.84
C CYS A 603 -9.49 -5.12 30.17
N ILE A 604 -8.43 -5.90 30.38
CA ILE A 604 -8.29 -7.28 29.90
C ILE A 604 -8.33 -8.22 31.10
N TYR A 605 -9.27 -9.15 31.11
CA TYR A 605 -9.50 -10.11 32.18
C TYR A 605 -9.14 -11.54 31.75
N SER A 606 -8.60 -12.33 32.67
CA SER A 606 -8.47 -13.79 32.51
C SER A 606 -9.81 -14.45 32.77
N VAL A 607 -10.31 -15.25 31.83
CA VAL A 607 -11.56 -16.01 31.99
C VAL A 607 -11.36 -17.14 33.01
N ARG A 608 -10.21 -17.82 32.95
CA ARG A 608 -9.87 -18.94 33.84
C ARG A 608 -9.67 -18.48 35.28
N ASP A 609 -8.87 -17.42 35.45
CA ASP A 609 -8.44 -16.95 36.77
C ASP A 609 -9.35 -15.87 37.36
N ARG A 610 -10.25 -15.29 36.55
CA ARG A 610 -11.22 -14.26 36.94
C ARG A 610 -10.57 -13.02 37.57
N MET A 611 -9.43 -12.61 37.01
CA MET A 611 -8.67 -11.45 37.48
C MET A 611 -8.33 -10.50 36.34
N LEU A 612 -8.15 -9.22 36.68
CA LEU A 612 -7.63 -8.20 35.78
C LEU A 612 -6.15 -8.50 35.47
N LEU A 613 -5.82 -8.64 34.19
CA LEU A 613 -4.45 -8.84 33.73
C LEU A 613 -3.79 -7.54 33.32
N LYS A 614 -4.54 -6.68 32.62
CA LYS A 614 -4.01 -5.42 32.08
C LYS A 614 -5.08 -4.34 32.02
N LYS A 615 -4.71 -3.14 32.48
CA LYS A 615 -5.46 -1.90 32.31
C LYS A 615 -4.71 -1.00 31.33
N LEU A 616 -5.36 -0.63 30.23
CA LEU A 616 -4.80 0.20 29.17
C LEU A 616 -5.52 1.55 29.15
N GLN A 617 -4.77 2.65 29.15
CA GLN A 617 -5.33 4.00 29.01
C GLN A 617 -5.44 4.35 27.52
N MET A 618 -6.62 4.77 27.07
CA MET A 618 -6.85 5.09 25.66
C MET A 618 -6.17 6.40 25.24
N THR A 619 -6.31 7.45 26.05
CA THR A 619 -5.64 8.73 25.79
C THR A 619 -5.19 9.42 27.07
N ILE A 620 -4.18 10.27 26.90
CA ILE A 620 -3.70 11.22 27.92
C ILE A 620 -4.06 12.67 27.57
N ASN A 621 -4.95 12.86 26.59
CA ASN A 621 -5.30 14.16 26.05
C ASN A 621 -6.34 14.89 26.91
N PHE A 622 -5.92 15.93 27.62
CA PHE A 622 -6.78 16.79 28.45
C PHE A 622 -7.64 17.78 27.65
N SER A 623 -7.51 17.80 26.32
CA SER A 623 -8.47 18.48 25.45
C SER A 623 -9.82 17.73 25.39
N PHE A 624 -9.86 16.45 25.76
CA PHE A 624 -11.10 15.70 25.95
C PHE A 624 -11.58 15.78 27.39
N ASP A 625 -12.90 15.78 27.56
CA ASP A 625 -13.51 15.72 28.89
C ASP A 625 -13.48 14.28 29.45
N GLY A 626 -13.43 14.15 30.78
CA GLY A 626 -13.39 12.86 31.47
C GLY A 626 -12.05 12.12 31.44
N VAL A 627 -10.96 12.78 30.99
CA VAL A 627 -9.58 12.23 31.03
C VAL A 627 -8.84 12.62 32.32
N LEU A 628 -9.11 13.81 32.86
CA LEU A 628 -8.54 14.25 34.12
C LEU A 628 -9.23 13.55 35.29
N SER A 629 -8.44 13.11 36.27
CA SER A 629 -8.96 12.49 37.48
C SER A 629 -9.81 13.45 38.32
N ASP A 630 -9.45 14.73 38.33
CA ASP A 630 -10.19 15.79 39.01
C ASP A 630 -9.93 17.15 38.35
N ILE A 631 -10.82 18.11 38.60
CA ILE A 631 -10.75 19.46 38.04
C ILE A 631 -9.73 20.30 38.82
N ASN A 632 -8.93 21.12 38.11
CA ASN A 632 -7.99 22.01 38.76
C ASN A 632 -8.74 23.14 39.50
N TYR A 633 -8.47 23.33 40.79
CA TYR A 633 -9.10 24.39 41.57
C TYR A 633 -8.87 25.80 41.00
N LYS A 634 -7.76 26.03 40.28
CA LYS A 634 -7.50 27.31 39.58
C LYS A 634 -8.47 27.59 38.43
N GLN A 635 -9.12 26.55 37.92
CA GLN A 635 -10.16 26.68 36.90
C GLN A 635 -11.55 26.90 37.52
N LEU A 636 -11.70 26.83 38.85
CA LEU A 636 -12.97 27.14 39.51
C LEU A 636 -13.00 28.61 39.94
N SER A 637 -13.93 29.36 39.35
CA SER A 637 -14.23 30.75 39.66
C SER A 637 -15.56 30.87 40.41
N GLU A 638 -15.92 32.09 40.84
CA GLU A 638 -17.26 32.39 41.38
C GLU A 638 -18.40 32.13 40.38
N PHE A 639 -18.09 32.19 39.08
CA PHE A 639 -19.03 31.86 37.98
C PHE A 639 -19.03 30.35 37.64
N GLY A 640 -18.36 29.51 38.45
CA GLY A 640 -18.20 28.10 38.21
C GLY A 640 -16.92 27.76 37.45
N ASN A 641 -16.92 26.62 36.75
CA ASN A 641 -15.76 26.13 36.00
C ASN A 641 -15.48 27.02 34.78
N LEU A 642 -14.30 27.65 34.74
CA LEU A 642 -13.83 28.51 33.66
C LEU A 642 -13.78 27.80 32.30
N ASP A 643 -13.59 26.48 32.28
CA ASP A 643 -13.62 25.71 31.03
C ASP A 643 -15.01 25.64 30.38
N LEU A 644 -16.07 25.99 31.12
CA LEU A 644 -17.46 26.05 30.64
C LEU A 644 -17.90 27.47 30.27
N VAL A 645 -17.08 28.48 30.58
CA VAL A 645 -17.42 29.88 30.30
C VAL A 645 -17.18 30.16 28.82
N GLU A 646 -18.26 30.50 28.10
CA GLU A 646 -18.17 30.98 26.72
C GLU A 646 -17.62 32.42 26.73
N LEU A 647 -16.40 32.63 26.23
CA LEU A 647 -15.86 33.97 26.00
C LEU A 647 -16.47 34.51 24.69
N SER A 648 -17.47 35.38 24.80
CA SER A 648 -18.22 35.94 23.66
C SER A 648 -17.53 37.10 22.93
N SER A 649 -16.25 37.34 23.19
CA SER A 649 -15.46 38.38 22.52
C SER A 649 -14.97 37.93 21.14
N ASP A 650 -14.66 38.90 20.27
CA ASP A 650 -14.10 38.80 18.90
C ASP A 650 -12.87 37.86 18.74
N GLU A 651 -12.39 37.23 19.81
CA GLU A 651 -11.23 36.35 19.88
C GLU A 651 -11.54 34.88 19.52
N ASP A 652 -12.83 34.54 19.41
CA ASP A 652 -13.33 33.17 19.22
C ASP A 652 -14.21 33.02 17.96
N ASP A 653 -14.10 33.94 17.01
CA ASP A 653 -14.50 33.68 15.62
C ASP A 653 -13.73 32.44 15.12
N ASP A 654 -14.33 31.66 14.20
CA ASP A 654 -13.54 30.67 13.45
C ASP A 654 -12.25 31.35 12.92
N ASP A 655 -11.15 30.63 12.65
CA ASP A 655 -9.91 31.20 12.05
C ASP A 655 -10.13 32.02 10.75
N LEU A 656 -11.38 32.18 10.30
CA LEU A 656 -11.91 32.88 9.13
C LEU A 656 -12.90 34.03 9.49
N GLY A 657 -12.99 34.48 10.74
CA GLY A 657 -13.82 35.64 11.13
C GLY A 657 -15.34 35.41 11.05
N GLN A 658 -15.80 34.16 11.08
CA GLN A 658 -17.23 33.82 11.05
C GLN A 658 -17.75 33.57 12.47
N LYS A 659 -18.86 34.23 12.83
CA LYS A 659 -19.58 33.97 14.08
C LYS A 659 -19.94 32.50 14.19
N LYS A 660 -19.45 31.82 15.24
CA LYS A 660 -19.79 30.42 15.56
C LYS A 660 -21.31 30.24 15.58
N LYS A 661 -21.82 29.27 14.79
CA LYS A 661 -23.25 28.93 14.75
C LYS A 661 -23.70 28.37 16.12
N MET A 662 -24.93 28.67 16.52
CA MET A 662 -25.48 28.19 17.80
C MET A 662 -25.99 26.75 17.67
N ALA A 663 -25.61 25.89 18.62
CA ALA A 663 -26.15 24.54 18.76
C ALA A 663 -27.60 24.57 19.28
N LEU A 664 -28.40 23.56 18.91
CA LEU A 664 -29.73 23.37 19.49
C LEU A 664 -29.60 23.03 20.98
N ALA A 665 -30.35 23.73 21.83
CA ALA A 665 -30.35 23.51 23.27
C ALA A 665 -30.80 22.07 23.61
N GLY A 666 -30.05 21.39 24.48
CA GLY A 666 -30.36 20.04 24.94
C GLY A 666 -29.88 18.90 24.02
N SER A 667 -29.25 19.20 22.88
CA SER A 667 -28.61 18.17 22.06
C SER A 667 -27.39 17.59 22.78
N LYS A 668 -27.45 16.30 23.14
CA LYS A 668 -26.35 15.56 23.79
C LYS A 668 -25.42 14.86 22.78
N ILE A 669 -25.89 14.65 21.54
CA ILE A 669 -25.21 13.85 20.52
C ILE A 669 -25.18 14.68 19.25
N SER A 670 -23.96 15.03 18.85
CA SER A 670 -23.53 15.84 17.70
C SER A 670 -24.61 16.56 16.88
N ASP A 671 -24.61 17.89 16.94
CA ASP A 671 -25.44 18.75 16.08
C ASP A 671 -24.58 19.31 14.93
N LYS A 672 -25.12 19.35 13.71
CA LYS A 672 -24.39 19.89 12.54
C LYS A 672 -24.13 21.41 12.66
N SER A 673 -24.77 22.10 13.60
CA SER A 673 -24.59 23.54 13.85
C SER A 673 -23.64 23.87 15.02
N GLU A 674 -22.78 22.94 15.42
CA GLU A 674 -22.07 22.90 16.70
C GLU A 674 -21.33 24.18 17.16
N ARG A 675 -21.64 24.55 18.42
CA ARG A 675 -20.74 25.21 19.37
C ARG A 675 -19.77 24.19 19.97
N SER A 676 -18.54 24.58 20.27
CA SER A 676 -17.48 23.69 20.76
C SER A 676 -17.66 23.29 22.24
N PHE A 677 -18.37 22.19 22.52
CA PHE A 677 -18.23 21.49 23.80
C PHE A 677 -17.02 20.55 23.76
N LYS A 678 -16.32 20.35 24.88
CA LYS A 678 -15.26 19.34 24.96
C LYS A 678 -15.88 17.94 24.83
N PRO A 679 -15.54 17.15 23.80
CA PRO A 679 -16.09 15.81 23.67
C PRO A 679 -15.63 14.94 24.85
N THR A 680 -16.55 14.16 25.40
CA THR A 680 -16.25 13.21 26.48
C THR A 680 -15.50 12.00 25.93
N MET A 681 -14.46 11.56 26.64
CA MET A 681 -13.70 10.37 26.28
C MET A 681 -14.43 9.11 26.72
N ARG A 682 -14.79 8.27 25.75
CA ARG A 682 -15.40 6.96 25.97
C ARG A 682 -15.06 6.00 24.84
N ALA A 683 -15.22 4.71 25.07
CA ALA A 683 -15.22 3.68 24.04
C ALA A 683 -16.65 3.43 23.57
N ASN A 684 -16.86 3.32 22.26
CA ASN A 684 -18.16 3.04 21.65
C ASN A 684 -18.28 1.61 21.11
N ALA A 685 -17.16 0.95 20.83
CA ALA A 685 -17.14 -0.43 20.39
C ALA A 685 -15.72 -1.01 20.47
N ILE A 686 -15.65 -2.33 20.57
CA ILE A 686 -14.41 -3.11 20.60
C ILE A 686 -14.47 -4.25 19.58
N SER A 687 -13.31 -4.58 19.03
CA SER A 687 -13.14 -5.73 18.16
C SER A 687 -11.74 -6.34 18.29
N PHE A 688 -11.66 -7.60 18.68
CA PHE A 688 -10.44 -8.40 18.56
C PHE A 688 -10.13 -8.74 17.10
N SER A 689 -8.85 -8.73 16.74
CA SER A 689 -8.40 -9.36 15.50
C SER A 689 -8.51 -10.87 15.64
N PRO A 690 -8.94 -11.61 14.60
CA PRO A 690 -8.95 -13.07 14.61
C PRO A 690 -7.58 -13.72 14.86
N THR A 691 -6.48 -13.02 14.58
CA THR A 691 -5.11 -13.50 14.92
C THR A 691 -4.77 -13.36 16.40
N ALA A 692 -5.61 -12.65 17.16
CA ALA A 692 -5.46 -12.29 18.56
C ALA A 692 -4.22 -11.39 18.87
N ARG A 693 -3.35 -11.10 17.90
CA ARG A 693 -2.17 -10.23 18.08
C ARG A 693 -2.50 -8.74 18.13
N CYS A 694 -3.70 -8.37 17.69
CA CYS A 694 -4.19 -6.99 17.66
C CYS A 694 -5.64 -6.94 18.14
N PHE A 695 -6.07 -5.77 18.60
CA PHE A 695 -7.48 -5.45 18.78
C PHE A 695 -7.71 -3.96 18.51
N ALA A 696 -8.94 -3.59 18.18
CA ALA A 696 -9.34 -2.25 17.84
C ALA A 696 -10.39 -1.74 18.84
N VAL A 697 -10.26 -0.48 19.22
CA VAL A 697 -11.19 0.21 20.12
C VAL A 697 -11.64 1.49 19.44
N ALA A 698 -12.93 1.55 19.11
CA ALA A 698 -13.56 2.78 18.66
C ALA A 698 -13.79 3.68 19.88
N ASN A 699 -13.19 4.87 19.87
CA ASN A 699 -13.33 5.88 20.91
C ASN A 699 -13.67 7.26 20.31
N SER A 700 -13.76 8.27 21.16
CA SER A 700 -14.07 9.65 20.74
C SER A 700 -12.96 10.30 19.87
N GLU A 701 -11.74 9.77 19.84
CA GLU A 701 -10.66 10.24 18.95
C GLU A 701 -10.72 9.63 17.55
N GLY A 702 -11.16 8.37 17.45
CA GLY A 702 -11.17 7.54 16.25
C GLY A 702 -11.20 6.05 16.61
N VAL A 703 -10.51 5.22 15.84
CA VAL A 703 -10.34 3.79 16.13
C VAL A 703 -8.88 3.50 16.45
N LEU A 704 -8.57 3.30 17.73
CA LEU A 704 -7.23 2.94 18.17
C LEU A 704 -6.99 1.45 17.94
N VAL A 705 -5.95 1.12 17.17
CA VAL A 705 -5.49 -0.24 16.96
C VAL A 705 -4.31 -0.51 17.88
N TYR A 706 -4.50 -1.46 18.80
CA TYR A 706 -3.44 -1.99 19.66
C TYR A 706 -2.82 -3.22 19.03
N SER A 707 -1.50 -3.32 19.08
CA SER A 707 -0.75 -4.47 18.54
C SER A 707 0.37 -4.89 19.48
N LEU A 708 0.73 -6.18 19.42
CA LEU A 708 1.94 -6.75 20.02
C LEU A 708 3.18 -6.62 19.12
N ASP A 709 3.01 -6.26 17.84
CA ASP A 709 4.04 -6.38 16.80
C ASP A 709 4.99 -5.16 16.75
N ARG A 710 5.70 -4.89 17.85
CA ARG A 710 6.88 -3.99 17.82
C ARG A 710 8.17 -4.77 18.05
N TYR A 711 9.16 -4.49 17.20
CA TYR A 711 10.49 -5.13 17.13
C TYR A 711 11.42 -4.90 18.35
N GLU A 712 10.95 -4.31 19.46
CA GLU A 712 11.81 -3.82 20.55
C GLU A 712 11.75 -4.62 21.85
N LYS A 713 11.05 -5.77 21.89
CA LYS A 713 10.97 -6.59 23.12
C LYS A 713 11.61 -7.95 22.93
N PHE A 714 12.57 -8.24 23.81
CA PHE A 714 13.12 -9.58 23.97
C PHE A 714 12.15 -10.41 24.82
N ASP A 715 11.49 -11.39 24.21
CA ASP A 715 10.55 -12.31 24.86
C ASP A 715 10.94 -13.77 24.51
N PRO A 716 11.93 -14.35 25.22
CA PRO A 716 12.45 -15.66 24.86
C PRO A 716 11.51 -16.77 25.29
N PHE A 717 11.32 -17.76 24.42
CA PHE A 717 10.58 -18.98 24.74
C PHE A 717 11.56 -20.11 25.08
N LEU A 718 11.54 -20.59 26.33
CA LEU A 718 12.36 -21.72 26.81
C LEU A 718 13.86 -21.60 26.43
N LEU A 719 14.52 -20.52 26.88
CA LEU A 719 15.92 -20.27 26.54
C LEU A 719 16.86 -21.26 27.24
N GLU A 720 17.58 -22.06 26.48
CA GLU A 720 18.68 -22.91 26.98
C GLU A 720 20.03 -22.19 26.92
N THR A 721 20.99 -22.61 27.73
CA THR A 721 22.35 -22.05 27.78
C THR A 721 23.12 -22.18 26.45
N THR A 722 22.69 -23.06 25.56
CA THR A 722 23.22 -23.28 24.21
C THR A 722 22.73 -22.24 23.18
N VAL A 723 21.63 -21.53 23.48
CA VAL A 723 20.99 -20.55 22.60
C VAL A 723 21.56 -19.15 22.85
N MET A 724 22.75 -18.89 22.33
CA MET A 724 23.34 -17.54 22.27
C MET A 724 23.08 -16.89 20.90
N SER A 725 23.03 -15.55 20.82
CA SER A 725 22.79 -14.87 19.51
C SER A 725 23.81 -15.23 18.42
N LYS A 726 24.96 -15.78 18.79
CA LYS A 726 25.98 -16.31 17.87
C LYS A 726 25.56 -17.59 17.14
N SER A 727 24.62 -18.41 17.65
CA SER A 727 24.22 -19.67 17.01
C SER A 727 23.17 -19.49 15.90
N PHE A 728 22.45 -18.36 15.88
CA PHE A 728 21.43 -18.04 14.86
C PHE A 728 21.87 -16.98 13.84
N GLY A 729 23.09 -16.46 13.95
CA GLY A 729 23.68 -15.65 12.91
C GLY A 729 24.12 -16.54 11.76
N ASN A 730 23.35 -16.58 10.67
CA ASN A 730 23.93 -16.80 9.35
C ASN A 730 25.16 -15.89 9.29
N VAL A 731 26.36 -16.48 9.31
CA VAL A 731 27.62 -15.75 9.19
C VAL A 731 27.47 -14.91 7.94
N VAL A 732 27.36 -13.58 8.09
CA VAL A 732 27.36 -12.66 6.95
C VAL A 732 28.78 -12.73 6.41
N ARG A 733 28.97 -13.62 5.44
CA ARG A 733 30.23 -13.80 4.73
C ARG A 733 30.56 -12.51 4.01
N THR A 734 31.82 -12.11 4.08
CA THR A 734 32.32 -10.98 3.30
C THR A 734 32.28 -11.33 1.80
N TYR A 735 32.31 -10.33 0.93
CA TYR A 735 32.28 -10.52 -0.53
C TYR A 735 33.39 -11.49 -1.00
N ASP A 736 34.60 -11.36 -0.45
CA ASP A 736 35.73 -12.22 -0.79
C ASP A 736 35.55 -13.67 -0.33
N GLU A 737 34.80 -13.89 0.76
CA GLU A 737 34.46 -15.23 1.23
C GLU A 737 33.36 -15.88 0.38
N GLU A 738 32.40 -15.11 -0.13
CA GLU A 738 31.38 -15.61 -1.06
C GLU A 738 31.99 -16.01 -2.41
N LEU A 739 32.96 -15.23 -2.92
CA LEU A 739 33.65 -15.55 -4.17
C LEU A 739 34.43 -16.86 -4.14
N LYS A 740 34.92 -17.32 -2.98
CA LYS A 740 35.65 -18.60 -2.85
C LYS A 740 34.80 -19.82 -3.23
N PHE A 741 33.47 -19.70 -3.19
CA PHE A 741 32.55 -20.78 -3.56
C PHE A 741 32.21 -20.79 -5.06
N ILE A 742 32.62 -19.77 -5.81
CA ILE A 742 32.35 -19.64 -7.25
C ILE A 742 33.64 -19.92 -8.04
N GLU A 743 33.62 -20.94 -8.88
CA GLU A 743 34.76 -21.37 -9.68
C GLU A 743 34.42 -21.33 -11.18
N LYS A 744 35.33 -20.81 -12.01
CA LYS A 744 35.18 -20.82 -13.48
C LYS A 744 35.72 -22.14 -14.02
N ILE A 745 34.87 -22.95 -14.66
CA ILE A 745 35.26 -24.25 -15.22
C ILE A 745 35.58 -24.14 -16.71
N GLY A 746 34.78 -23.36 -17.44
CA GLY A 746 34.86 -23.22 -18.90
C GLY A 746 34.97 -21.76 -19.35
N PRO A 747 34.99 -21.50 -20.67
CA PRO A 747 35.06 -20.14 -21.21
C PRO A 747 33.89 -19.27 -20.73
N CYS A 748 32.69 -19.86 -20.70
CA CYS A 748 31.45 -19.20 -20.28
C CYS A 748 30.74 -19.90 -19.11
N GLU A 749 31.35 -20.90 -18.47
CA GLU A 749 30.70 -21.75 -17.46
C GLU A 749 31.31 -21.58 -16.07
N TYR A 750 30.44 -21.40 -15.08
CA TYR A 750 30.77 -21.24 -13.67
C TYR A 750 30.04 -22.26 -12.80
N LYS A 751 30.70 -22.69 -11.73
CA LYS A 751 30.20 -23.64 -10.74
C LYS A 751 30.12 -23.00 -9.36
N ILE A 752 29.03 -23.31 -8.66
CA ILE A 752 28.76 -22.97 -7.27
C ILE A 752 28.97 -24.24 -6.44
N LYS A 753 29.98 -24.21 -5.56
CA LYS A 753 30.30 -25.33 -4.66
C LYS A 753 29.21 -25.54 -3.61
N THR A 754 29.01 -26.79 -3.21
CA THR A 754 28.15 -27.15 -2.08
C THR A 754 28.64 -26.45 -0.80
N GLY A 755 27.71 -25.97 0.02
CA GLY A 755 28.02 -25.16 1.21
C GLY A 755 28.07 -23.64 0.99
N PHE A 756 27.82 -23.16 -0.24
CA PHE A 756 27.57 -21.73 -0.49
C PHE A 756 26.34 -21.25 0.29
N VAL A 757 25.29 -22.06 0.33
CA VAL A 757 24.09 -21.91 1.17
C VAL A 757 23.94 -23.20 2.01
N PRO A 758 23.39 -23.15 3.24
CA PRO A 758 23.03 -24.37 3.97
C PRO A 758 22.11 -25.30 3.15
N ASN A 759 22.20 -26.61 3.39
CA ASN A 759 21.31 -27.63 2.81
C ASN A 759 21.37 -27.78 1.28
N MET A 760 22.47 -27.41 0.60
CA MET A 760 22.64 -27.74 -0.82
C MET A 760 22.82 -29.25 -1.01
N ASN A 761 21.91 -29.88 -1.77
CA ASN A 761 21.96 -31.31 -2.12
C ASN A 761 22.86 -31.57 -3.35
N VAL A 762 22.83 -30.64 -4.31
CA VAL A 762 23.63 -30.70 -5.55
C VAL A 762 24.41 -29.40 -5.77
N GLU A 763 25.29 -29.40 -6.77
CA GLU A 763 26.03 -28.20 -7.18
C GLU A 763 25.16 -27.28 -8.05
N GLY A 764 25.49 -25.98 -8.04
CA GLY A 764 24.90 -25.02 -8.98
C GLY A 764 25.80 -24.79 -10.18
N ARG A 765 25.24 -24.60 -11.37
CA ARG A 765 25.98 -24.19 -12.57
C ARG A 765 25.33 -22.95 -13.17
N PHE A 766 26.11 -22.05 -13.74
CA PHE A 766 25.56 -20.94 -14.51
C PHE A 766 26.49 -20.49 -15.63
N TYR A 767 25.92 -19.84 -16.65
CA TYR A 767 26.63 -19.45 -17.85
C TYR A 767 26.72 -17.92 -17.98
N LEU A 768 27.94 -17.36 -18.11
CA LEU A 768 28.18 -15.92 -18.27
C LEU A 768 29.42 -15.67 -19.13
N ASN A 769 29.41 -14.59 -19.92
CA ASN A 769 30.62 -14.02 -20.50
C ASN A 769 31.20 -12.91 -19.58
N ASP A 770 32.41 -12.42 -19.90
CA ASP A 770 33.11 -11.44 -19.07
C ASP A 770 32.40 -10.07 -19.02
N LYS A 771 31.60 -9.72 -20.04
CA LYS A 771 30.81 -8.47 -20.06
C LYS A 771 29.63 -8.53 -19.09
N ILE A 772 28.87 -9.63 -19.08
CA ILE A 772 27.70 -9.80 -18.21
C ILE A 772 28.12 -10.06 -16.75
N LYS A 773 29.31 -10.64 -16.55
CA LYS A 773 29.88 -10.93 -15.21
C LYS A 773 29.84 -9.74 -14.26
N ALA A 774 30.12 -8.52 -14.74
CA ALA A 774 30.14 -7.32 -13.91
C ALA A 774 28.79 -7.05 -13.20
N HIS A 775 27.67 -7.32 -13.88
CA HIS A 775 26.34 -7.15 -13.30
C HIS A 775 26.09 -8.13 -12.14
N MET A 776 26.50 -9.38 -12.30
CA MET A 776 26.35 -10.41 -11.28
C MET A 776 27.18 -10.10 -10.03
N LEU A 777 28.45 -9.71 -10.21
CA LEU A 777 29.33 -9.36 -9.09
C LEU A 777 28.78 -8.19 -8.28
N THR A 778 28.18 -7.21 -8.97
CA THR A 778 27.52 -6.07 -8.33
C THR A 778 26.33 -6.51 -7.46
N GLU A 779 25.54 -7.48 -7.89
CA GLU A 779 24.41 -8.01 -7.07
C GLU A 779 24.90 -8.66 -5.77
N ILE A 780 25.96 -9.46 -5.85
CA ILE A 780 26.57 -10.12 -4.68
C ILE A 780 27.15 -9.06 -3.74
N GLU A 781 27.92 -8.11 -4.26
CA GLU A 781 28.53 -7.04 -3.47
C GLU A 781 27.47 -6.19 -2.74
N MET A 782 26.38 -5.83 -3.42
CA MET A 782 25.27 -5.10 -2.82
C MET A 782 24.57 -5.90 -1.71
N CYS A 783 24.45 -7.22 -1.86
CA CYS A 783 23.88 -8.10 -0.84
C CYS A 783 24.75 -8.14 0.42
N CYS A 784 26.07 -8.31 0.27
CA CYS A 784 27.02 -8.32 1.38
C CYS A 784 27.04 -6.96 2.12
N LYS A 785 27.00 -5.83 1.40
CA LYS A 785 26.99 -4.48 2.02
C LYS A 785 25.72 -4.16 2.83
N ARG A 786 24.57 -4.73 2.45
CA ARG A 786 23.27 -4.47 3.10
C ARG A 786 22.95 -5.45 4.25
N GLY A 787 23.78 -6.47 4.49
CA GLY A 787 23.60 -7.41 5.60
C GLY A 787 22.28 -8.19 5.56
N ASN A 788 21.86 -8.67 4.37
CA ASN A 788 20.58 -9.37 4.14
C ASN A 788 19.29 -8.57 4.50
N VAL A 789 19.37 -7.26 4.78
CA VAL A 789 18.20 -6.44 5.10
C VAL A 789 17.62 -5.78 3.84
N GLY A 790 16.41 -6.18 3.46
CA GLY A 790 15.52 -5.39 2.59
C GLY A 790 15.86 -5.31 1.08
N GLY A 791 16.58 -6.28 0.52
CA GLY A 791 16.83 -6.40 -0.93
C GLY A 791 16.45 -7.77 -1.49
N TYR A 792 16.22 -7.87 -2.81
CA TYR A 792 16.05 -9.17 -3.48
C TYR A 792 17.32 -10.03 -3.29
N ILE A 793 17.12 -11.33 -3.12
CA ILE A 793 18.22 -12.31 -3.05
C ILE A 793 18.92 -12.30 -4.43
N PRO A 794 20.26 -12.18 -4.49
CA PRO A 794 21.01 -12.26 -5.75
C PRO A 794 20.70 -13.54 -6.52
N ALA A 795 20.68 -13.47 -7.85
CA ALA A 795 20.31 -14.62 -8.70
C ALA A 795 21.14 -15.87 -8.40
N VAL A 796 22.44 -15.70 -8.16
CA VAL A 796 23.38 -16.80 -7.81
C VAL A 796 22.99 -17.50 -6.50
N LYS A 797 22.55 -16.74 -5.49
CA LYS A 797 22.05 -17.31 -4.22
C LYS A 797 20.72 -18.03 -4.41
N GLN A 798 19.86 -17.57 -5.32
CA GLN A 798 18.61 -18.27 -5.64
C GLN A 798 18.87 -19.61 -6.32
N ILE A 799 19.84 -19.69 -7.24
CA ILE A 799 20.29 -20.96 -7.85
C ILE A 799 20.78 -21.93 -6.77
N ALA A 800 21.57 -21.44 -5.82
CA ALA A 800 22.03 -22.25 -4.69
C ALA A 800 20.91 -22.69 -3.75
N ASN A 801 19.90 -21.85 -3.51
CA ASN A 801 18.73 -22.24 -2.71
C ASN A 801 17.93 -23.36 -3.40
N VAL A 802 17.78 -23.29 -4.72
CA VAL A 802 17.10 -24.33 -5.52
C VAL A 802 17.87 -25.64 -5.49
N ALA A 803 19.20 -25.59 -5.48
CA ALA A 803 20.05 -26.76 -5.33
C ALA A 803 19.87 -27.50 -3.99
N GLY A 804 19.18 -26.90 -3.01
CA GLY A 804 18.81 -27.53 -1.74
C GLY A 804 17.43 -28.18 -1.71
N LEU A 805 16.65 -28.11 -2.79
CA LEU A 805 15.34 -28.77 -2.84
C LEU A 805 15.48 -30.30 -2.88
N PRO A 806 14.55 -31.04 -2.24
CA PRO A 806 14.60 -32.50 -2.21
C PRO A 806 14.32 -33.10 -3.58
N GLY A 807 14.95 -34.25 -3.87
CA GLY A 807 14.74 -34.98 -5.12
C GLY A 807 15.29 -34.30 -6.39
N ILE A 808 16.10 -33.24 -6.26
CA ILE A 808 16.76 -32.60 -7.40
C ILE A 808 17.84 -33.53 -8.00
N ILE A 809 17.86 -33.63 -9.33
CA ILE A 809 18.81 -34.43 -10.10
C ILE A 809 19.70 -33.52 -10.96
N GLY A 810 20.98 -33.87 -11.03
CA GLY A 810 21.97 -33.10 -11.78
C GLY A 810 22.38 -31.82 -11.05
N ASN A 811 22.28 -30.67 -11.71
CA ASN A 811 22.66 -29.37 -11.14
C ASN A 811 21.46 -28.41 -11.17
N SER A 812 21.45 -27.38 -10.30
CA SER A 812 20.60 -26.21 -10.54
C SER A 812 21.29 -25.28 -11.52
N ILE A 813 20.63 -24.94 -12.63
CA ILE A 813 21.28 -24.32 -13.79
C ILE A 813 20.75 -22.91 -14.04
N GLY A 814 21.62 -21.90 -14.00
CA GLY A 814 21.34 -20.53 -14.42
C GLY A 814 21.80 -20.23 -15.85
N LEU A 815 20.89 -19.88 -16.72
CA LEU A 815 21.18 -19.45 -18.10
C LEU A 815 21.68 -17.99 -18.13
N PRO A 816 22.28 -17.52 -19.25
CA PRO A 816 22.90 -16.18 -19.29
C PRO A 816 21.97 -14.99 -19.05
N ASP A 817 20.67 -15.18 -19.26
CA ASP A 817 19.60 -14.21 -18.98
C ASP A 817 19.22 -14.15 -17.49
N MET A 818 19.94 -14.87 -16.63
CA MET A 818 19.57 -14.99 -15.23
C MET A 818 19.55 -13.66 -14.47
N HIS A 819 18.52 -13.48 -13.65
CA HIS A 819 18.37 -12.33 -12.75
C HIS A 819 17.40 -12.66 -11.61
N SER A 820 17.45 -11.86 -10.54
CA SER A 820 16.64 -12.08 -9.34
C SER A 820 15.13 -12.14 -9.65
N GLY A 821 14.49 -13.22 -9.22
CA GLY A 821 13.05 -13.48 -9.36
C GLY A 821 12.36 -13.88 -8.05
N TYR A 822 11.11 -14.35 -8.11
CA TYR A 822 10.38 -14.88 -6.94
C TYR A 822 10.67 -16.38 -6.72
N GLY A 823 11.36 -16.79 -5.66
CA GLY A 823 11.76 -18.19 -5.47
C GLY A 823 12.92 -18.55 -6.40
N PHE A 824 12.65 -19.20 -7.54
CA PHE A 824 13.69 -19.46 -8.55
C PHE A 824 14.11 -18.13 -9.20
N ALA A 825 15.40 -17.99 -9.50
CA ALA A 825 15.86 -16.95 -10.41
C ALA A 825 15.18 -17.10 -11.78
N ILE A 826 14.94 -15.99 -12.47
CA ILE A 826 14.55 -16.04 -13.89
C ILE A 826 15.78 -16.55 -14.65
N GLY A 827 15.60 -17.39 -15.67
CA GLY A 827 16.67 -18.14 -16.35
C GLY A 827 17.13 -19.41 -15.60
N ASN A 828 16.47 -19.82 -14.51
CA ASN A 828 16.86 -21.01 -13.73
C ASN A 828 16.11 -22.27 -14.22
N VAL A 829 16.83 -23.38 -14.29
CA VAL A 829 16.35 -24.71 -14.67
C VAL A 829 16.75 -25.72 -13.59
N ALA A 830 15.80 -26.56 -13.17
CA ALA A 830 16.07 -27.66 -12.25
C ALA A 830 15.19 -28.87 -12.60
N ALA A 831 15.75 -30.07 -12.49
CA ALA A 831 15.03 -31.31 -12.75
C ALA A 831 14.84 -32.10 -11.45
N PHE A 832 13.64 -32.64 -11.24
CA PHE A 832 13.30 -33.44 -10.06
C PHE A 832 12.88 -34.85 -10.45
N ASP A 833 13.30 -35.85 -9.69
CA ASP A 833 12.98 -37.27 -9.94
C ASP A 833 11.47 -37.53 -9.71
N ALA A 834 10.73 -37.87 -10.77
CA ALA A 834 9.29 -38.12 -10.66
C ALA A 834 8.96 -39.51 -10.04
N GLU A 835 9.89 -40.46 -10.09
CA GLU A 835 9.67 -41.87 -9.73
C GLU A 835 10.03 -42.16 -8.26
N SER A 836 11.08 -41.52 -7.75
CA SER A 836 11.62 -41.78 -6.40
C SER A 836 10.67 -41.45 -5.24
N GLY A 837 9.62 -40.67 -5.48
CA GLY A 837 8.69 -40.17 -4.45
C GLY A 837 9.22 -39.00 -3.61
N ASP A 838 10.47 -38.58 -3.82
CA ASP A 838 11.08 -37.41 -3.17
C ASP A 838 11.14 -36.17 -4.07
N GLY A 839 10.90 -36.31 -5.37
CA GLY A 839 10.80 -35.17 -6.29
C GLY A 839 9.64 -34.25 -5.95
N VAL A 840 9.88 -32.95 -6.17
CA VAL A 840 8.94 -31.90 -5.81
C VAL A 840 8.50 -31.06 -7.01
N ILE A 841 7.31 -30.48 -6.87
CA ILE A 841 6.77 -29.47 -7.76
C ILE A 841 6.64 -28.16 -6.96
N SER A 842 7.20 -27.08 -7.50
CA SER A 842 7.15 -25.74 -6.89
C SER A 842 6.58 -24.68 -7.85
N PRO A 843 5.53 -23.94 -7.45
CA PRO A 843 5.04 -22.77 -8.17
C PRO A 843 6.11 -21.69 -8.32
N GLY A 844 7.04 -21.58 -7.37
CA GLY A 844 8.18 -20.67 -7.43
C GLY A 844 9.14 -20.96 -8.60
N GLY A 845 9.18 -22.23 -9.05
CA GLY A 845 9.97 -22.70 -10.20
C GLY A 845 9.25 -22.68 -11.54
N VAL A 846 7.95 -22.39 -11.56
CA VAL A 846 7.17 -22.15 -12.79
C VAL A 846 6.94 -20.66 -13.00
N GLY A 847 6.61 -19.94 -11.92
CA GLY A 847 6.21 -18.53 -11.95
C GLY A 847 4.69 -18.35 -11.96
N PHE A 848 4.27 -17.09 -11.77
CA PHE A 848 2.85 -16.73 -11.73
C PHE A 848 2.22 -16.58 -13.12
N ASP A 849 3.02 -16.26 -14.14
CA ASP A 849 2.55 -16.23 -15.53
C ASP A 849 2.91 -17.55 -16.20
N ILE A 850 2.09 -18.56 -15.88
CA ILE A 850 2.24 -19.95 -16.35
C ILE A 850 2.15 -19.97 -17.87
N ASN A 851 3.02 -20.74 -18.51
CA ASN A 851 3.11 -20.86 -19.97
C ASN A 851 3.19 -19.48 -20.67
N CYS A 852 3.88 -18.52 -20.05
CA CYS A 852 4.35 -17.36 -20.80
C CYS A 852 5.30 -17.84 -21.89
N GLY A 853 5.07 -17.36 -23.11
CA GLY A 853 5.73 -17.91 -24.30
C GLY A 853 5.74 -16.90 -25.45
N VAL A 854 6.60 -17.17 -26.41
CA VAL A 854 6.76 -16.35 -27.62
C VAL A 854 6.37 -17.16 -28.84
N ARG A 855 5.58 -16.52 -29.70
CA ARG A 855 5.17 -17.02 -31.02
C ARG A 855 5.75 -16.12 -32.10
N LEU A 856 6.29 -16.72 -33.16
CA LEU A 856 6.78 -16.01 -34.34
C LEU A 856 5.94 -16.35 -35.56
N ILE A 857 5.56 -15.35 -36.33
CA ILE A 857 4.75 -15.45 -37.56
C ILE A 857 5.57 -14.86 -38.70
N ARG A 858 5.66 -15.58 -39.82
CA ARG A 858 6.31 -15.09 -41.05
C ARG A 858 5.30 -14.41 -41.96
N THR A 859 5.79 -13.60 -42.90
CA THR A 859 5.00 -13.02 -43.99
C THR A 859 5.82 -13.03 -45.27
N ASN A 860 5.19 -12.82 -46.41
CA ASN A 860 5.87 -12.57 -47.69
C ASN A 860 6.21 -11.08 -47.93
N LEU A 861 6.01 -10.21 -46.94
CA LEU A 861 6.28 -8.77 -47.02
C LEU A 861 7.74 -8.44 -46.74
N PHE A 862 8.23 -7.35 -47.33
CA PHE A 862 9.56 -6.80 -47.08
C PHE A 862 9.49 -5.43 -46.41
N GLU A 863 10.61 -4.99 -45.82
CA GLU A 863 10.71 -3.70 -45.11
C GLU A 863 10.22 -2.52 -45.98
N LYS A 864 10.53 -2.53 -47.27
CA LYS A 864 10.07 -1.52 -48.25
C LYS A 864 8.55 -1.40 -48.36
N ASP A 865 7.81 -2.48 -48.11
CA ASP A 865 6.35 -2.53 -48.26
C ASP A 865 5.66 -2.01 -46.99
N VAL A 866 6.29 -2.18 -45.82
CA VAL A 866 5.74 -1.78 -44.51
C VAL A 866 6.11 -0.34 -44.15
N LEU A 867 7.28 0.16 -44.56
CA LEU A 867 7.75 1.52 -44.21
C LEU A 867 6.71 2.64 -44.47
N PRO A 868 5.98 2.67 -45.61
CA PRO A 868 4.98 3.71 -45.87
C PRO A 868 3.76 3.64 -44.95
N VAL A 869 3.35 2.44 -44.56
CA VAL A 869 2.13 2.19 -43.76
C VAL A 869 2.43 1.89 -42.30
N LYS A 870 3.69 2.01 -41.86
CA LYS A 870 4.15 1.59 -40.54
C LYS A 870 3.33 2.18 -39.39
N GLU A 871 3.08 3.49 -39.39
CA GLU A 871 2.30 4.14 -38.32
C GLU A 871 0.83 3.69 -38.31
N GLU A 872 0.24 3.48 -39.49
CA GLU A 872 -1.12 2.99 -39.63
C GLU A 872 -1.22 1.53 -39.18
N LEU A 873 -0.25 0.68 -39.54
CA LEU A 873 -0.18 -0.71 -39.12
C LEU A 873 -0.02 -0.84 -37.60
N THR A 874 0.85 -0.04 -36.98
CA THR A 874 1.00 -0.02 -35.52
C THR A 874 -0.31 0.39 -34.83
N GLN A 875 -1.02 1.36 -35.40
CA GLN A 875 -2.32 1.77 -34.86
C GLN A 875 -3.38 0.67 -35.06
N ALA A 876 -3.45 0.06 -36.24
CA ALA A 876 -4.39 -1.01 -36.54
C ALA A 876 -4.19 -2.21 -35.61
N LEU A 877 -2.94 -2.61 -35.35
CA LEU A 877 -2.64 -3.66 -34.38
C LEU A 877 -3.05 -3.26 -32.96
N PHE A 878 -2.86 -2.00 -32.56
CA PHE A 878 -3.27 -1.49 -31.25
C PHE A 878 -4.79 -1.45 -31.08
N ASP A 879 -5.53 -1.18 -32.16
CA ASP A 879 -7.00 -1.15 -32.15
C ASP A 879 -7.61 -2.56 -32.08
N HIS A 880 -6.98 -3.56 -32.72
CA HIS A 880 -7.48 -4.95 -32.76
C HIS A 880 -6.99 -5.82 -31.61
N ILE A 881 -5.91 -5.44 -30.92
CA ILE A 881 -5.33 -6.22 -29.82
C ILE A 881 -5.54 -5.44 -28.52
N PRO A 882 -6.44 -5.88 -27.63
CA PRO A 882 -6.61 -5.23 -26.35
C PRO A 882 -5.35 -5.34 -25.50
N VAL A 883 -4.89 -4.17 -25.05
CA VAL A 883 -3.71 -3.98 -24.20
C VAL A 883 -4.08 -3.31 -22.88
N GLY A 884 -3.26 -3.46 -21.85
CA GLY A 884 -3.49 -2.84 -20.54
C GLY A 884 -4.13 -3.76 -19.50
N VAL A 885 -3.91 -3.43 -18.23
CA VAL A 885 -4.51 -4.12 -17.09
C VAL A 885 -6.02 -3.83 -17.04
N GLY A 886 -6.84 -4.88 -17.08
CA GLY A 886 -8.31 -4.77 -17.02
C GLY A 886 -9.00 -4.61 -18.38
N SER A 887 -8.23 -4.66 -19.49
CA SER A 887 -8.78 -4.78 -20.84
C SER A 887 -9.55 -6.11 -21.00
N LYS A 888 -10.54 -6.09 -21.90
CA LYS A 888 -11.39 -7.24 -22.20
C LYS A 888 -11.10 -7.75 -23.61
N GLY A 889 -11.09 -9.07 -23.76
CA GLY A 889 -11.03 -9.76 -25.03
C GLY A 889 -12.16 -9.37 -25.97
N ILE A 890 -11.87 -9.40 -27.28
CA ILE A 890 -12.84 -9.14 -28.34
C ILE A 890 -13.67 -10.40 -28.65
N ILE A 891 -13.12 -11.59 -28.39
CA ILE A 891 -13.77 -12.86 -28.68
C ILE A 891 -14.86 -13.13 -27.63
N PRO A 892 -16.14 -13.25 -28.04
CA PRO A 892 -17.22 -13.56 -27.12
C PRO A 892 -17.12 -15.03 -26.69
N ILE A 893 -17.11 -15.28 -25.38
CA ILE A 893 -17.00 -16.64 -24.83
C ILE A 893 -17.87 -16.82 -23.58
N GLY A 894 -18.58 -17.95 -23.51
CA GLY A 894 -19.36 -18.37 -22.34
C GLY A 894 -18.51 -19.10 -21.30
N ILE A 895 -19.09 -19.42 -20.14
CA ILE A 895 -18.39 -20.19 -19.09
C ILE A 895 -18.14 -21.64 -19.53
N SER A 896 -19.09 -22.26 -20.24
CA SER A 896 -18.95 -23.64 -20.74
C SER A 896 -17.81 -23.75 -21.76
N ASP A 897 -17.82 -22.87 -22.76
CA ASP A 897 -16.76 -22.81 -23.79
C ASP A 897 -15.39 -22.53 -23.16
N PHE A 898 -15.35 -21.70 -22.12
CA PHE A 898 -14.12 -21.41 -21.39
C PHE A 898 -13.57 -22.63 -20.64
N GLU A 899 -14.42 -23.49 -20.07
CA GLU A 899 -13.97 -24.74 -19.46
C GLU A 899 -13.42 -25.71 -20.51
N GLU A 900 -14.06 -25.78 -21.68
CA GLU A 900 -13.51 -26.53 -22.82
C GLU A 900 -12.14 -25.99 -23.23
N CYS A 901 -11.97 -24.66 -23.38
CA CYS A 901 -10.66 -24.05 -23.67
C CYS A 901 -9.54 -24.52 -22.72
N LEU A 902 -9.86 -24.68 -21.43
CA LEU A 902 -8.90 -25.13 -20.42
C LEU A 902 -8.49 -26.59 -20.60
N GLU A 903 -9.37 -27.44 -21.14
CA GLU A 903 -9.13 -28.88 -21.27
C GLU A 903 -8.59 -29.28 -22.65
N ILE A 904 -9.10 -28.65 -23.71
CA ILE A 904 -8.76 -29.00 -25.10
C ILE A 904 -7.74 -28.03 -25.74
N GLY A 905 -7.40 -26.90 -25.11
CA GLY A 905 -6.34 -26.00 -25.60
C GLY A 905 -6.60 -25.49 -27.02
N MET A 906 -5.58 -25.48 -27.88
CA MET A 906 -5.70 -25.00 -29.27
C MET A 906 -6.67 -25.80 -30.15
N ASP A 907 -7.07 -27.02 -29.75
CA ASP A 907 -8.12 -27.76 -30.46
C ASP A 907 -9.45 -26.97 -30.46
N TRP A 908 -9.69 -26.16 -29.42
CA TRP A 908 -10.85 -25.28 -29.35
C TRP A 908 -10.76 -24.17 -30.41
N THR A 909 -9.62 -23.49 -30.53
CA THR A 909 -9.47 -22.40 -31.51
C THR A 909 -9.56 -22.91 -32.94
N LEU A 910 -9.13 -24.14 -33.20
CA LEU A 910 -9.26 -24.78 -34.50
C LEU A 910 -10.73 -25.08 -34.83
N ARG A 911 -11.50 -25.59 -33.86
CA ARG A 911 -12.94 -25.88 -34.02
C ARG A 911 -13.75 -24.61 -34.27
N GLU A 912 -13.44 -23.52 -33.57
CA GLU A 912 -14.13 -22.23 -33.72
C GLU A 912 -13.62 -21.39 -34.91
N GLY A 913 -12.56 -21.83 -35.60
CA GLY A 913 -12.03 -21.17 -36.80
C GLY A 913 -11.08 -19.98 -36.54
N TYR A 914 -10.51 -19.86 -35.34
CA TYR A 914 -9.54 -18.80 -35.00
C TYR A 914 -8.07 -19.15 -35.32
N SER A 915 -7.76 -20.42 -35.60
CA SER A 915 -6.41 -20.88 -35.96
C SER A 915 -6.43 -21.81 -37.17
N TRP A 916 -5.31 -21.91 -37.87
CA TRP A 916 -5.12 -22.86 -38.97
C TRP A 916 -4.62 -24.22 -38.46
N THR A 917 -4.70 -25.25 -39.30
CA THR A 917 -4.25 -26.61 -38.97
C THR A 917 -2.74 -26.66 -38.72
N GLU A 918 -1.99 -25.91 -39.51
CA GLU A 918 -0.53 -25.82 -39.48
C GLU A 918 -0.05 -25.11 -38.22
N ASP A 919 -0.80 -24.09 -37.75
CA ASP A 919 -0.47 -23.35 -36.52
C ASP A 919 -0.33 -24.31 -35.32
N LYS A 920 -1.13 -25.38 -35.29
CA LYS A 920 -1.09 -26.40 -34.24
C LYS A 920 0.16 -27.28 -34.32
N GLU A 921 0.61 -27.64 -35.53
CA GLU A 921 1.79 -28.47 -35.76
C GLU A 921 3.08 -27.75 -35.39
N HIS A 922 3.11 -26.41 -35.54
CA HIS A 922 4.23 -25.57 -35.12
C HIS A 922 4.09 -25.00 -33.70
N CYS A 923 3.32 -25.66 -32.81
CA CYS A 923 3.23 -25.31 -31.40
C CYS A 923 3.84 -26.40 -30.50
N GLU A 924 4.49 -25.99 -29.42
CA GLU A 924 4.97 -26.91 -28.39
C GLU A 924 3.80 -27.75 -27.82
N GLU A 925 4.00 -29.08 -27.72
CA GLU A 925 2.94 -30.06 -27.33
C GLU A 925 1.67 -30.00 -28.20
N PHE A 926 1.79 -29.58 -29.47
CA PHE A 926 0.65 -29.36 -30.37
C PHE A 926 -0.42 -28.43 -29.76
N GLY A 927 0.00 -27.50 -28.89
CA GLY A 927 -0.87 -26.50 -28.27
C GLY A 927 -1.81 -27.02 -27.17
N ARG A 928 -1.55 -28.21 -26.61
CA ARG A 928 -2.40 -28.80 -25.56
C ARG A 928 -1.63 -29.72 -24.59
N MET A 929 -1.83 -29.52 -23.29
CA MET A 929 -1.49 -30.50 -22.26
C MET A 929 -2.71 -31.37 -21.91
N ILE A 930 -2.56 -32.69 -22.08
CA ILE A 930 -3.66 -33.67 -21.94
C ILE A 930 -4.12 -33.82 -20.47
N GLN A 931 -3.20 -33.63 -19.52
CA GLN A 931 -3.47 -33.75 -18.08
C GLN A 931 -4.23 -32.57 -17.46
N ALA A 932 -4.68 -31.61 -18.28
CA ALA A 932 -5.43 -30.46 -17.82
C ALA A 932 -6.80 -30.87 -17.26
N ASP A 933 -7.20 -30.26 -16.16
CA ASP A 933 -8.48 -30.51 -15.51
C ASP A 933 -9.08 -29.16 -15.08
N ALA A 934 -10.18 -28.75 -15.72
CA ALA A 934 -10.81 -27.48 -15.43
C ALA A 934 -11.41 -27.43 -14.01
N THR A 935 -11.69 -28.57 -13.37
CA THR A 935 -12.25 -28.62 -12.01
C THR A 935 -11.24 -28.18 -10.95
N LYS A 936 -9.94 -28.34 -11.23
CA LYS A 936 -8.83 -27.92 -10.35
C LYS A 936 -8.52 -26.43 -10.44
N VAL A 937 -9.12 -25.73 -11.41
CA VAL A 937 -9.04 -24.28 -11.52
C VAL A 937 -10.20 -23.65 -10.75
N SER A 938 -9.85 -22.86 -9.71
CA SER A 938 -10.86 -22.19 -8.87
C SER A 938 -11.81 -21.30 -9.69
N THR A 939 -13.06 -21.15 -9.21
CA THR A 939 -14.06 -20.27 -9.83
C THR A 939 -13.59 -18.81 -9.88
N ARG A 940 -12.77 -18.37 -8.92
CA ARG A 940 -12.13 -17.05 -8.91
C ARG A 940 -11.13 -16.89 -10.06
N ALA A 941 -10.29 -17.90 -10.30
CA ALA A 941 -9.35 -17.90 -11.41
C ALA A 941 -10.09 -17.87 -12.75
N LYS A 942 -11.13 -18.71 -12.92
CA LYS A 942 -11.98 -18.72 -14.13
C LYS A 942 -12.62 -17.36 -14.40
N LYS A 943 -13.20 -16.71 -13.37
CA LYS A 943 -13.79 -15.36 -13.49
C LYS A 943 -12.78 -14.28 -13.88
N ARG A 944 -11.51 -14.42 -13.51
CA ARG A 944 -10.44 -13.49 -13.90
C ARG A 944 -9.91 -13.78 -15.30
N GLY A 945 -9.82 -15.05 -15.71
CA GLY A 945 -9.34 -15.47 -17.02
C GLY A 945 -10.34 -15.22 -18.15
N LEU A 946 -11.63 -15.42 -17.90
CA LEU A 946 -12.70 -15.29 -18.89
C LEU A 946 -12.65 -13.98 -19.71
N PRO A 947 -12.62 -12.78 -19.08
CA PRO A 947 -12.55 -11.53 -19.84
C PRO A 947 -11.17 -11.28 -20.49
N GLN A 948 -10.12 -12.03 -20.15
CA GLN A 948 -8.74 -11.76 -20.58
C GLN A 948 -8.33 -12.56 -21.83
N LEU A 949 -9.21 -13.43 -22.35
CA LEU A 949 -8.93 -14.20 -23.55
C LEU A 949 -8.77 -13.30 -24.78
N GLY A 950 -7.70 -13.46 -25.54
CA GLY A 950 -7.35 -12.59 -26.68
C GLY A 950 -6.73 -11.25 -26.29
N THR A 951 -6.22 -11.10 -25.05
CA THR A 951 -5.55 -9.86 -24.60
C THR A 951 -4.05 -10.03 -24.48
N LEU A 952 -3.28 -9.02 -24.90
CA LEU A 952 -1.82 -9.00 -24.76
C LEU A 952 -1.42 -8.80 -23.29
N GLY A 953 -2.22 -8.00 -22.58
CA GLY A 953 -2.04 -7.75 -21.17
C GLY A 953 -1.11 -6.59 -20.87
N ALA A 954 -0.16 -6.76 -19.94
CA ALA A 954 0.71 -5.69 -19.46
C ALA A 954 2.10 -6.19 -19.03
N GLY A 955 3.07 -5.27 -18.96
CA GLY A 955 4.43 -5.52 -18.46
C GLY A 955 5.40 -5.95 -19.55
N ASN A 956 6.04 -7.11 -19.40
CA ASN A 956 7.00 -7.62 -20.39
C ASN A 956 6.33 -8.22 -21.64
N HIS A 957 4.99 -8.23 -21.73
CA HIS A 957 4.25 -8.75 -22.87
C HIS A 957 4.23 -7.75 -24.03
N TYR A 958 4.36 -8.23 -25.26
CA TYR A 958 4.48 -7.37 -26.43
C TYR A 958 4.01 -8.05 -27.71
N GLY A 959 3.61 -7.23 -28.68
CA GLY A 959 3.49 -7.62 -30.08
C GLY A 959 4.42 -6.74 -30.89
N GLU A 960 5.36 -7.34 -31.61
CA GLU A 960 6.39 -6.63 -32.36
C GLU A 960 6.40 -7.04 -33.82
N VAL A 961 6.36 -6.07 -34.73
CA VAL A 961 6.68 -6.28 -36.14
C VAL A 961 8.17 -6.04 -36.30
N GLN A 962 8.88 -7.06 -36.76
CA GLN A 962 10.33 -7.07 -36.88
C GLN A 962 10.75 -7.40 -38.31
N VAL A 963 11.96 -7.01 -38.68
CA VAL A 963 12.58 -7.26 -39.98
C VAL A 963 13.79 -8.15 -39.78
N VAL A 964 14.01 -9.10 -40.68
CA VAL A 964 15.22 -9.94 -40.72
C VAL A 964 16.42 -9.07 -41.10
N ASP A 965 17.36 -8.92 -40.17
CA ASP A 965 18.52 -8.04 -40.28
C ASP A 965 19.77 -8.80 -40.78
N GLU A 966 20.02 -9.99 -40.22
CA GLU A 966 21.16 -10.84 -40.58
C GLU A 966 20.78 -12.32 -40.52
N ILE A 967 21.30 -13.13 -41.46
CA ILE A 967 21.10 -14.60 -41.50
C ILE A 967 22.44 -15.30 -41.27
N TYR A 968 22.54 -16.10 -40.21
CA TYR A 968 23.73 -16.89 -39.85
C TYR A 968 23.66 -18.33 -40.38
N ASP A 969 22.49 -18.96 -40.29
CA ASP A 969 22.25 -20.31 -40.80
C ASP A 969 21.21 -20.27 -41.93
N LYS A 970 21.69 -20.31 -43.17
CA LYS A 970 20.86 -20.27 -44.38
C LYS A 970 19.97 -21.50 -44.54
N PHE A 971 20.41 -22.66 -44.06
CA PHE A 971 19.64 -23.88 -44.20
C PHE A 971 18.43 -23.87 -43.26
N ALA A 972 18.66 -23.52 -41.99
CA ALA A 972 17.60 -23.45 -41.00
C ALA A 972 16.63 -22.28 -41.24
N SER A 973 17.12 -21.09 -41.61
CA SER A 973 16.25 -19.96 -41.98
C SER A 973 15.32 -20.28 -43.15
N LYS A 974 15.84 -20.89 -44.23
CA LYS A 974 15.03 -21.28 -45.39
C LYS A 974 13.93 -22.28 -45.01
N LYS A 975 14.22 -23.23 -44.11
CA LYS A 975 13.22 -24.17 -43.59
C LYS A 975 12.13 -23.50 -42.75
N MET A 976 12.44 -22.38 -42.10
CA MET A 976 11.46 -21.54 -41.39
C MET A 976 10.72 -20.56 -42.32
N GLY A 977 10.91 -20.65 -43.63
CA GLY A 977 10.27 -19.77 -44.61
C GLY A 977 10.86 -18.35 -44.66
N ILE A 978 12.12 -18.19 -44.23
CA ILE A 978 12.90 -16.95 -44.30
C ILE A 978 14.02 -17.13 -45.33
N GLU A 979 13.88 -16.51 -46.51
CA GLU A 979 14.85 -16.68 -47.60
C GLU A 979 15.84 -15.51 -47.70
N ASP A 980 15.35 -14.28 -47.51
CA ASP A 980 16.09 -13.06 -47.76
C ASP A 980 16.12 -12.12 -46.54
N VAL A 981 17.18 -11.33 -46.47
CA VAL A 981 17.29 -10.21 -45.52
C VAL A 981 16.28 -9.13 -45.90
N GLY A 982 15.61 -8.55 -44.91
CA GLY A 982 14.56 -7.55 -45.12
C GLY A 982 13.14 -8.08 -45.07
N GLN A 983 12.94 -9.40 -44.93
CA GLN A 983 11.62 -10.01 -44.77
C GLN A 983 10.99 -9.65 -43.41
N VAL A 984 9.67 -9.46 -43.38
CA VAL A 984 8.92 -9.01 -42.20
C VAL A 984 8.34 -10.20 -41.44
N VAL A 985 8.50 -10.18 -40.13
CA VAL A 985 7.97 -11.18 -39.19
C VAL A 985 7.25 -10.50 -38.03
N ILE A 986 6.33 -11.20 -37.38
CA ILE A 986 5.61 -10.72 -36.22
C ILE A 986 5.90 -11.63 -35.03
N MET A 987 6.33 -11.02 -33.93
CA MET A 987 6.62 -11.72 -32.67
C MET A 987 5.58 -11.35 -31.62
N ILE A 988 4.94 -12.34 -31.02
CA ILE A 988 3.91 -12.17 -29.98
C ILE A 988 4.41 -12.82 -28.70
N HIS A 989 4.47 -12.05 -27.62
CA HIS A 989 4.87 -12.51 -26.29
C HIS A 989 3.71 -12.37 -25.31
N CYS A 990 3.14 -13.50 -24.88
CA CYS A 990 2.03 -13.53 -23.93
C CYS A 990 1.93 -14.86 -23.16
N GLY A 991 1.22 -14.85 -22.03
CA GLY A 991 1.07 -15.99 -21.11
C GLY A 991 -0.36 -16.18 -20.61
N SER A 992 -0.50 -16.88 -19.48
CA SER A 992 -1.81 -17.22 -18.87
C SER A 992 -2.43 -16.09 -18.03
N ARG A 993 -1.74 -14.96 -17.86
CA ARG A 993 -2.31 -13.71 -17.33
C ARG A 993 -2.86 -13.89 -15.91
N GLY A 994 -4.01 -13.26 -15.62
CA GLY A 994 -4.64 -13.31 -14.30
C GLY A 994 -5.10 -14.70 -13.88
N LEU A 995 -5.33 -15.61 -14.83
CA LEU A 995 -5.69 -17.00 -14.56
C LEU A 995 -4.51 -17.73 -13.91
N GLY A 996 -3.34 -17.71 -14.55
CA GLY A 996 -2.13 -18.37 -14.03
C GLY A 996 -1.71 -17.85 -12.67
N HIS A 997 -1.81 -16.53 -12.47
CA HIS A 997 -1.46 -15.92 -11.20
C HIS A 997 -2.32 -16.47 -10.06
N GLU A 998 -3.63 -16.58 -10.25
CA GLU A 998 -4.53 -17.12 -9.22
C GLU A 998 -4.31 -18.62 -9.00
N VAL A 999 -4.04 -19.39 -10.05
CA VAL A 999 -3.70 -20.82 -9.93
C VAL A 999 -2.46 -21.01 -9.06
N ALA A 1000 -1.39 -20.25 -9.31
CA ALA A 1000 -0.18 -20.31 -8.51
C ALA A 1000 -0.42 -19.83 -7.06
N SER A 1001 -1.12 -18.71 -6.87
CA SER A 1001 -1.41 -18.15 -5.54
C SER A 1001 -2.20 -19.11 -4.64
N ASN A 1002 -3.22 -19.78 -5.18
CA ASN A 1002 -4.05 -20.72 -4.41
C ASN A 1002 -3.24 -21.94 -3.94
N CYS A 1003 -2.35 -22.45 -4.79
CA CYS A 1003 -1.55 -23.62 -4.47
C CYS A 1003 -0.47 -23.34 -3.41
N LEU A 1004 0.10 -22.14 -3.36
CA LEU A 1004 1.12 -21.79 -2.36
C LEU A 1004 0.65 -22.05 -0.92
N THR A 1005 -0.59 -21.67 -0.57
CA THR A 1005 -1.13 -21.90 0.77
C THR A 1005 -1.27 -23.39 1.10
N SER A 1006 -1.66 -24.21 0.12
CA SER A 1006 -1.76 -25.67 0.30
C SER A 1006 -0.39 -26.32 0.43
N MET A 1007 0.60 -25.87 -0.36
CA MET A 1007 1.94 -26.43 -0.36
C MET A 1007 2.71 -26.11 0.92
N VAL A 1008 2.57 -24.91 1.49
CA VAL A 1008 3.18 -24.60 2.80
C VAL A 1008 2.67 -25.55 3.90
N LYS A 1009 1.38 -25.96 3.85
CA LYS A 1009 0.85 -26.97 4.77
C LYS A 1009 1.43 -28.36 4.48
N ALA A 1010 1.55 -28.74 3.21
CA ALA A 1010 2.15 -30.01 2.80
C ALA A 1010 3.63 -30.11 3.21
N MET A 1011 4.40 -29.03 3.10
CA MET A 1011 5.81 -29.00 3.53
C MET A 1011 5.97 -29.25 5.03
N ASN A 1012 5.12 -28.62 5.85
CA ASN A 1012 5.14 -28.83 7.30
C ASN A 1012 4.75 -30.27 7.67
N ARG A 1013 3.84 -30.89 6.91
CA ARG A 1013 3.47 -32.31 7.06
C ARG A 1013 4.62 -33.24 6.67
N ASP A 1014 5.31 -32.93 5.58
CA ASP A 1014 6.31 -33.80 4.95
C ASP A 1014 7.74 -33.52 5.44
N GLY A 1015 7.93 -32.55 6.36
CA GLY A 1015 9.23 -32.23 6.97
C GLY A 1015 10.23 -31.56 6.03
N ILE A 1016 9.78 -30.87 4.98
CA ILE A 1016 10.66 -30.26 3.97
C ILE A 1016 11.19 -28.92 4.47
N HIS A 1017 12.51 -28.84 4.68
CA HIS A 1017 13.19 -27.61 5.09
C HIS A 1017 13.71 -26.83 3.88
N ILE A 1018 13.33 -25.57 3.76
CA ILE A 1018 13.75 -24.66 2.68
C ILE A 1018 14.45 -23.42 3.23
N ASN A 1019 15.41 -22.90 2.46
CA ASN A 1019 16.17 -21.70 2.83
C ASN A 1019 15.41 -20.40 2.56
N ASP A 1020 14.44 -20.43 1.64
CA ASP A 1020 13.59 -19.29 1.29
C ASP A 1020 12.14 -19.75 1.20
N THR A 1021 11.25 -19.07 1.94
CA THR A 1021 9.79 -19.25 1.93
C THR A 1021 9.16 -19.22 0.52
N GLN A 1022 9.78 -18.53 -0.43
CA GLN A 1022 9.32 -18.47 -1.83
C GLN A 1022 9.54 -19.76 -2.60
N LEU A 1023 10.30 -20.72 -2.04
CA LEU A 1023 10.50 -22.07 -2.59
C LEU A 1023 9.49 -23.08 -2.06
N ALA A 1024 8.29 -22.62 -1.68
CA ALA A 1024 7.22 -23.51 -1.27
C ALA A 1024 6.97 -24.58 -2.35
N CYS A 1025 6.92 -25.84 -1.94
CA CYS A 1025 6.84 -26.99 -2.83
C CYS A 1025 6.05 -28.14 -2.19
N ALA A 1026 5.60 -29.09 -3.00
CA ALA A 1026 5.01 -30.34 -2.53
C ALA A 1026 5.61 -31.51 -3.31
N LYS A 1027 5.59 -32.71 -2.72
CA LYS A 1027 5.98 -33.93 -3.43
C LYS A 1027 5.08 -34.13 -4.66
N ILE A 1028 5.67 -34.53 -5.79
CA ILE A 1028 4.94 -34.67 -7.07
C ILE A 1028 3.74 -35.63 -6.93
N ASN A 1029 3.90 -36.73 -6.19
CA ASN A 1029 2.87 -37.75 -6.01
C ASN A 1029 1.84 -37.41 -4.93
N SER A 1030 1.99 -36.27 -4.25
CA SER A 1030 1.02 -35.83 -3.25
C SER A 1030 -0.26 -35.30 -3.91
N PRO A 1031 -1.42 -35.32 -3.21
CA PRO A 1031 -2.65 -34.73 -3.73
C PRO A 1031 -2.47 -33.25 -4.12
N GLU A 1032 -1.74 -32.49 -3.29
CA GLU A 1032 -1.48 -31.06 -3.54
C GLU A 1032 -0.58 -30.84 -4.77
N GLY A 1033 0.43 -31.71 -4.96
CA GLY A 1033 1.30 -31.68 -6.14
C GLY A 1033 0.55 -31.98 -7.42
N GLN A 1034 -0.28 -33.03 -7.42
CA GLN A 1034 -1.11 -33.43 -8.56
C GLN A 1034 -2.18 -32.39 -8.91
N ASP A 1035 -2.85 -31.81 -7.91
CA ASP A 1035 -3.83 -30.75 -8.11
C ASP A 1035 -3.20 -29.51 -8.76
N TYR A 1036 -1.99 -29.14 -8.34
CA TYR A 1036 -1.25 -28.03 -8.98
C TYR A 1036 -0.83 -28.37 -10.41
N LEU A 1037 -0.32 -29.58 -10.68
CA LEU A 1037 0.07 -29.99 -12.04
C LEU A 1037 -1.12 -29.94 -13.02
N LYS A 1038 -2.29 -30.43 -12.61
CA LYS A 1038 -3.52 -30.36 -13.40
C LYS A 1038 -4.00 -28.92 -13.62
N GLY A 1039 -3.98 -28.10 -12.57
CA GLY A 1039 -4.34 -26.68 -12.66
C GLY A 1039 -3.36 -25.87 -13.51
N MET A 1040 -2.07 -26.17 -13.43
CA MET A 1040 -1.01 -25.59 -14.27
C MET A 1040 -1.20 -25.98 -15.73
N ALA A 1041 -1.52 -27.24 -16.03
CA ALA A 1041 -1.81 -27.70 -17.38
C ALA A 1041 -3.04 -26.98 -17.97
N ALA A 1042 -4.11 -26.78 -17.18
CA ALA A 1042 -5.26 -25.99 -17.60
C ALA A 1042 -4.90 -24.51 -17.88
N ALA A 1043 -4.08 -23.89 -17.03
CA ALA A 1043 -3.58 -22.53 -17.27
C ALA A 1043 -2.65 -22.46 -18.50
N ALA A 1044 -1.89 -23.52 -18.77
CA ALA A 1044 -1.05 -23.62 -19.96
C ALA A 1044 -1.88 -23.69 -21.24
N ASN A 1045 -2.95 -24.50 -21.25
CA ASN A 1045 -3.91 -24.55 -22.36
C ASN A 1045 -4.52 -23.19 -22.66
N PHE A 1046 -4.95 -22.45 -21.63
CA PHE A 1046 -5.42 -21.07 -21.78
C PHE A 1046 -4.38 -20.15 -22.44
N ALA A 1047 -3.09 -20.27 -22.11
CA ALA A 1047 -2.06 -19.41 -22.69
C ALA A 1047 -1.86 -19.65 -24.20
N TRP A 1048 -1.89 -20.90 -24.67
CA TRP A 1048 -1.82 -21.21 -26.10
C TRP A 1048 -3.06 -20.75 -26.86
N VAL A 1049 -4.25 -20.93 -26.28
CA VAL A 1049 -5.50 -20.38 -26.83
C VAL A 1049 -5.40 -18.85 -26.92
N ASN A 1050 -4.93 -18.19 -25.86
CA ASN A 1050 -4.77 -16.74 -25.84
C ASN A 1050 -3.82 -16.23 -26.95
N ARG A 1051 -2.65 -16.85 -27.13
CA ARG A 1051 -1.73 -16.49 -28.22
C ARG A 1051 -2.32 -16.75 -29.61
N SER A 1052 -3.14 -17.79 -29.76
CA SER A 1052 -3.85 -18.09 -31.01
C SER A 1052 -4.94 -17.06 -31.32
N CYS A 1053 -5.70 -16.65 -30.32
CA CYS A 1053 -6.65 -15.54 -30.45
C CYS A 1053 -5.97 -14.21 -30.83
N ILE A 1054 -4.79 -13.91 -30.25
CA ILE A 1054 -4.02 -12.72 -30.65
C ILE A 1054 -3.49 -12.86 -32.07
N THR A 1055 -3.06 -14.06 -32.49
CA THR A 1055 -2.64 -14.34 -33.87
C THR A 1055 -3.76 -14.05 -34.86
N PHE A 1056 -5.00 -14.43 -34.52
CA PHE A 1056 -6.19 -14.08 -35.31
C PHE A 1056 -6.37 -12.55 -35.41
N CYS A 1057 -6.27 -11.80 -34.30
CA CYS A 1057 -6.36 -10.34 -34.32
C CYS A 1057 -5.24 -9.69 -35.16
N VAL A 1058 -4.01 -10.22 -35.11
CA VAL A 1058 -2.88 -9.77 -35.94
C VAL A 1058 -3.21 -9.97 -37.43
N ARG A 1059 -3.70 -11.16 -37.81
CA ARG A 1059 -4.12 -11.45 -39.18
C ARG A 1059 -5.19 -10.46 -39.68
N GLN A 1060 -6.17 -10.12 -38.84
CA GLN A 1060 -7.20 -9.12 -39.17
C GLN A 1060 -6.63 -7.70 -39.33
N ALA A 1061 -5.69 -7.29 -38.48
CA ALA A 1061 -5.05 -5.99 -38.58
C ALA A 1061 -4.24 -5.85 -39.88
N PHE A 1062 -3.46 -6.87 -40.24
CA PHE A 1062 -2.71 -6.90 -41.50
C PHE A 1062 -3.64 -6.93 -42.72
N ALA A 1063 -4.70 -7.73 -42.69
CA ALA A 1063 -5.69 -7.79 -43.76
C ALA A 1063 -6.34 -6.42 -44.00
N LYS A 1064 -6.66 -5.69 -42.93
CA LYS A 1064 -7.23 -4.34 -43.00
C LYS A 1064 -6.25 -3.32 -43.60
N THR A 1065 -4.98 -3.34 -43.18
CA THR A 1065 -3.98 -2.36 -43.64
C THR A 1065 -3.53 -2.59 -45.09
N PHE A 1066 -3.36 -3.86 -45.50
CA PHE A 1066 -2.89 -4.19 -46.86
C PHE A 1066 -4.02 -4.53 -47.84
N ASN A 1067 -5.27 -4.58 -47.38
CA ASN A 1067 -6.46 -4.93 -48.18
C ASN A 1067 -6.29 -6.27 -48.94
N CYS A 1068 -5.59 -7.22 -48.32
CA CYS A 1068 -5.31 -8.57 -48.83
C CYS A 1068 -5.73 -9.60 -47.77
N THR A 1069 -5.95 -10.86 -48.16
CA THR A 1069 -6.25 -11.88 -47.16
C THR A 1069 -4.98 -12.31 -46.41
N PRO A 1070 -5.08 -12.82 -45.17
CA PRO A 1070 -3.90 -13.33 -44.45
C PRO A 1070 -3.18 -14.49 -45.15
N ASP A 1071 -3.89 -15.23 -46.00
CA ASP A 1071 -3.33 -16.31 -46.82
C ASP A 1071 -2.46 -15.75 -47.96
N ASP A 1072 -2.94 -14.70 -48.66
CA ASP A 1072 -2.16 -13.97 -49.67
C ASP A 1072 -0.87 -13.34 -49.11
N LEU A 1073 -0.89 -12.99 -47.82
CA LEU A 1073 0.25 -12.43 -47.07
C LEU A 1073 1.19 -13.50 -46.46
N ASP A 1074 0.88 -14.79 -46.66
CA ASP A 1074 1.64 -15.94 -46.17
C ASP A 1074 1.90 -15.89 -44.65
N MET A 1075 0.85 -15.55 -43.87
CA MET A 1075 0.93 -15.32 -42.41
C MET A 1075 0.97 -16.62 -41.58
N ASN A 1076 1.99 -17.45 -41.82
CA ASN A 1076 2.18 -18.74 -41.17
C ASN A 1076 2.98 -18.63 -39.85
N VAL A 1077 2.62 -19.44 -38.84
CA VAL A 1077 3.38 -19.53 -37.58
C VAL A 1077 4.67 -20.32 -37.83
N ILE A 1078 5.82 -19.74 -37.50
CA ILE A 1078 7.10 -20.46 -37.52
C ILE A 1078 7.17 -21.43 -36.35
N TYR A 1079 6.98 -20.92 -35.13
CA TYR A 1079 6.94 -21.74 -33.92
C TYR A 1079 6.37 -20.97 -32.72
N ASP A 1080 5.72 -21.66 -31.79
CA ASP A 1080 5.28 -21.16 -30.47
C ASP A 1080 5.96 -21.96 -29.35
N VAL A 1081 6.71 -21.26 -28.49
CA VAL A 1081 7.50 -21.87 -27.42
C VAL A 1081 7.31 -21.17 -26.08
N CYS A 1082 7.29 -21.95 -25.00
CA CYS A 1082 7.07 -21.44 -23.64
C CYS A 1082 8.35 -21.40 -22.79
N HIS A 1083 8.35 -20.54 -21.76
CA HIS A 1083 9.51 -20.36 -20.88
C HIS A 1083 9.22 -20.37 -19.38
N ASN A 1084 7.96 -20.59 -18.97
CA ASN A 1084 7.51 -20.66 -17.58
C ASN A 1084 6.63 -21.90 -17.38
N ILE A 1085 7.24 -23.07 -17.21
CA ILE A 1085 6.50 -24.33 -17.14
C ILE A 1085 7.28 -25.41 -16.39
N ALA A 1086 6.56 -26.39 -15.85
CA ALA A 1086 7.13 -27.65 -15.41
C ALA A 1086 6.59 -28.79 -16.29
N LYS A 1087 7.47 -29.68 -16.77
CA LYS A 1087 7.08 -30.76 -17.68
C LYS A 1087 7.77 -32.07 -17.32
N PHE A 1088 7.07 -33.17 -17.53
CA PHE A 1088 7.62 -34.51 -17.44
C PHE A 1088 8.36 -34.83 -18.73
N GLU A 1089 9.65 -35.17 -18.61
CA GLU A 1089 10.54 -35.44 -19.73
C GLU A 1089 11.44 -36.62 -19.39
N GLU A 1090 11.68 -37.48 -20.38
CA GLU A 1090 12.63 -38.58 -20.27
C GLU A 1090 14.04 -38.08 -20.59
N HIS A 1091 14.94 -38.22 -19.62
CA HIS A 1091 16.35 -37.84 -19.77
C HIS A 1091 17.26 -38.98 -19.32
N ILE A 1092 18.46 -39.06 -19.92
CA ILE A 1092 19.47 -40.04 -19.52
C ILE A 1092 20.22 -39.51 -18.29
N VAL A 1093 20.03 -40.15 -17.15
CA VAL A 1093 20.70 -39.83 -15.88
C VAL A 1093 21.50 -41.05 -15.46
N ASP A 1094 22.80 -40.89 -15.24
CA ASP A 1094 23.72 -41.99 -14.89
C ASP A 1094 23.65 -43.18 -15.86
N GLY A 1095 23.45 -42.88 -17.15
CA GLY A 1095 23.37 -43.88 -18.23
C GLY A 1095 22.05 -44.66 -18.30
N ARG A 1096 21.01 -44.26 -17.54
CA ARG A 1096 19.67 -44.86 -17.61
C ARG A 1096 18.62 -43.80 -17.96
N PRO A 1097 17.59 -44.13 -18.76
CA PRO A 1097 16.45 -43.26 -18.93
C PRO A 1097 15.71 -43.13 -17.59
N LYS A 1098 15.41 -41.88 -17.20
CA LYS A 1098 14.59 -41.55 -16.03
C LYS A 1098 13.55 -40.52 -16.41
N MET A 1099 12.36 -40.64 -15.82
CA MET A 1099 11.33 -39.61 -15.94
C MET A 1099 11.59 -38.47 -14.94
N LEU A 1100 11.83 -37.27 -15.45
CA LEU A 1100 12.13 -36.08 -14.66
C LEU A 1100 11.03 -35.03 -14.82
N CYS A 1101 10.66 -34.37 -13.74
CA CYS A 1101 9.89 -33.13 -13.78
C CYS A 1101 10.87 -31.95 -13.91
N VAL A 1102 11.01 -31.42 -15.12
CA VAL A 1102 11.92 -30.30 -15.41
C VAL A 1102 11.17 -28.98 -15.24
N HIS A 1103 11.59 -28.21 -14.24
CA HIS A 1103 11.14 -26.86 -13.98
C HIS A 1103 11.95 -25.86 -14.79
N ARG A 1104 11.24 -24.99 -15.53
CA ARG A 1104 11.83 -23.90 -16.31
C ARG A 1104 11.14 -22.59 -15.97
N LYS A 1105 11.94 -21.60 -15.59
CA LYS A 1105 11.45 -20.25 -15.29
C LYS A 1105 12.27 -19.22 -16.03
N GLY A 1106 11.63 -18.48 -16.93
CA GLY A 1106 12.33 -17.61 -17.87
C GLY A 1106 13.32 -18.38 -18.75
N ALA A 1107 13.07 -19.66 -19.01
CA ALA A 1107 13.97 -20.54 -19.72
C ALA A 1107 13.18 -21.40 -20.71
N THR A 1108 13.64 -21.49 -21.95
CA THR A 1108 12.86 -22.04 -23.06
C THR A 1108 13.41 -23.39 -23.50
N ARG A 1109 12.52 -24.34 -23.80
CA ARG A 1109 12.91 -25.65 -24.33
C ARG A 1109 13.58 -25.48 -25.71
N ALA A 1110 14.66 -26.22 -25.93
CA ALA A 1110 15.55 -26.14 -27.09
C ALA A 1110 16.05 -27.54 -27.48
N LEU A 1111 15.15 -28.36 -28.03
CA LEU A 1111 15.47 -29.75 -28.38
C LEU A 1111 16.39 -29.85 -29.60
N PRO A 1112 17.30 -30.85 -29.62
CA PRO A 1112 18.21 -31.06 -30.75
C PRO A 1112 17.48 -31.56 -32.01
N PRO A 1113 18.16 -31.54 -33.17
CA PRO A 1113 17.70 -32.27 -34.36
C PRO A 1113 17.37 -33.73 -34.05
N HIS A 1114 16.44 -34.31 -34.81
CA HIS A 1114 15.98 -35.70 -34.72
C HIS A 1114 15.20 -36.08 -33.45
N HIS A 1115 14.94 -35.13 -32.55
CA HIS A 1115 14.14 -35.40 -31.36
C HIS A 1115 12.65 -35.61 -31.72
N PRO A 1116 11.96 -36.63 -31.19
CA PRO A 1116 10.59 -36.99 -31.61
C PRO A 1116 9.54 -35.90 -31.37
N LEU A 1117 9.75 -35.03 -30.38
CA LEU A 1117 8.86 -33.92 -30.06
C LEU A 1117 9.06 -32.67 -30.95
N VAL A 1118 10.05 -32.66 -31.83
CA VAL A 1118 10.26 -31.54 -32.77
C VAL A 1118 9.35 -31.73 -33.99
N PRO A 1119 8.68 -30.68 -34.51
CA PRO A 1119 7.86 -30.80 -35.71
C PRO A 1119 8.63 -31.36 -36.91
N VAL A 1120 7.93 -32.05 -37.81
CA VAL A 1120 8.52 -32.75 -38.96
C VAL A 1120 9.40 -31.82 -39.81
N ASP A 1121 8.98 -30.56 -39.99
CA ASP A 1121 9.70 -29.56 -40.78
C ASP A 1121 11.07 -29.18 -40.20
N TYR A 1122 11.23 -29.29 -38.88
CA TYR A 1122 12.42 -28.87 -38.13
C TYR A 1122 13.26 -30.04 -37.61
N GLN A 1123 12.93 -31.27 -38.00
CA GLN A 1123 13.68 -32.48 -37.60
C GLN A 1123 15.17 -32.40 -37.93
N LEU A 1124 15.56 -31.73 -39.02
CA LEU A 1124 16.97 -31.60 -39.42
C LEU A 1124 17.67 -30.38 -38.82
N THR A 1125 16.92 -29.39 -38.34
CA THR A 1125 17.46 -28.11 -37.83
C THR A 1125 17.51 -28.07 -36.31
N GLY A 1126 16.64 -28.84 -35.65
CA GLY A 1126 16.36 -28.72 -34.22
C GLY A 1126 15.22 -27.73 -33.95
N GLN A 1127 14.76 -27.69 -32.70
CA GLN A 1127 13.63 -26.85 -32.29
C GLN A 1127 13.97 -25.36 -32.45
N PRO A 1128 13.14 -24.57 -33.17
CA PRO A 1128 13.28 -23.12 -33.20
C PRO A 1128 13.03 -22.49 -31.83
N VAL A 1129 13.87 -21.54 -31.44
CA VAL A 1129 13.76 -20.80 -30.18
C VAL A 1129 13.85 -19.30 -30.45
N MET A 1130 12.88 -18.57 -29.91
CA MET A 1130 12.78 -17.12 -30.04
C MET A 1130 13.34 -16.45 -28.80
N ILE A 1131 14.41 -15.69 -28.98
CA ILE A 1131 15.08 -14.95 -27.90
C ILE A 1131 14.77 -13.47 -28.08
N GLY A 1132 13.78 -13.01 -27.31
CA GLY A 1132 13.28 -11.65 -27.39
C GLY A 1132 14.23 -10.62 -26.78
N GLY A 1133 14.40 -9.50 -27.47
CA GLY A 1133 15.06 -8.32 -26.93
C GLY A 1133 14.15 -7.48 -26.03
N SER A 1134 14.29 -6.17 -26.14
CA SER A 1134 13.43 -5.14 -25.58
C SER A 1134 12.86 -4.28 -26.71
N MET A 1135 11.96 -3.34 -26.39
CA MET A 1135 11.27 -2.47 -27.37
C MET A 1135 12.17 -1.68 -28.33
N GLY A 1136 13.48 -1.58 -28.04
CA GLY A 1136 14.47 -0.87 -28.87
C GLY A 1136 15.74 -1.65 -29.14
N THR A 1137 15.76 -2.97 -28.92
CA THR A 1137 16.93 -3.83 -29.19
C THR A 1137 16.57 -4.99 -30.11
N CYS A 1138 17.56 -5.59 -30.76
CA CYS A 1138 17.34 -6.72 -31.66
C CYS A 1138 16.81 -7.96 -30.92
N SER A 1139 16.20 -8.88 -31.66
CA SER A 1139 15.84 -10.22 -31.19
C SER A 1139 16.58 -11.26 -32.02
N TYR A 1140 16.67 -12.50 -31.53
CA TYR A 1140 17.34 -13.58 -32.24
C TYR A 1140 16.44 -14.81 -32.34
N VAL A 1141 16.59 -15.55 -33.43
CA VAL A 1141 16.09 -16.92 -33.55
C VAL A 1141 17.28 -17.87 -33.54
N ALA A 1142 17.19 -18.89 -32.70
CA ALA A 1142 18.20 -19.94 -32.54
C ALA A 1142 17.56 -21.32 -32.68
N CYS A 1143 18.39 -22.36 -32.84
CA CYS A 1143 17.96 -23.76 -32.85
C CYS A 1143 18.58 -24.54 -31.69
N GLY A 1144 17.86 -25.53 -31.16
CA GLY A 1144 18.38 -26.46 -30.14
C GLY A 1144 19.56 -27.30 -30.63
N THR A 1145 20.38 -27.80 -29.70
CA THR A 1145 21.63 -28.53 -30.00
C THR A 1145 21.79 -29.74 -29.08
N GLU A 1146 22.55 -30.76 -29.52
CA GLU A 1146 22.80 -31.97 -28.72
C GLU A 1146 23.53 -31.66 -27.41
N LYS A 1147 24.52 -30.77 -27.46
CA LYS A 1147 25.24 -30.32 -26.25
C LYS A 1147 24.32 -29.57 -25.27
N GLY A 1148 23.34 -28.81 -25.77
CA GLY A 1148 22.28 -28.23 -24.93
C GLY A 1148 21.38 -29.29 -24.28
N MET A 1149 21.13 -30.41 -24.96
CA MET A 1149 20.37 -31.53 -24.38
C MET A 1149 21.08 -32.11 -23.14
N GLU A 1150 22.37 -32.39 -23.26
CA GLU A 1150 23.18 -32.96 -22.17
C GLU A 1150 23.46 -31.96 -21.03
N ALA A 1151 23.77 -30.71 -21.37
CA ALA A 1151 24.22 -29.73 -20.39
C ALA A 1151 23.08 -29.08 -19.59
N THR A 1152 21.93 -28.85 -20.22
CA THR A 1152 20.83 -28.03 -19.66
C THR A 1152 19.44 -28.65 -19.81
N PHE A 1153 19.37 -29.98 -19.97
CA PHE A 1153 18.12 -30.71 -20.20
C PHE A 1153 17.35 -30.16 -21.42
N GLY A 1154 18.09 -29.81 -22.47
CA GLY A 1154 17.52 -29.25 -23.70
C GLY A 1154 16.87 -27.89 -23.46
N THR A 1155 17.54 -26.98 -22.75
CA THR A 1155 16.99 -25.67 -22.39
C THR A 1155 17.96 -24.53 -22.71
N THR A 1156 17.46 -23.41 -23.22
CA THR A 1156 18.23 -22.19 -23.50
C THR A 1156 17.53 -20.95 -22.93
N CYS A 1157 18.19 -19.80 -22.97
CA CYS A 1157 17.61 -18.53 -22.52
C CYS A 1157 16.35 -18.13 -23.32
N HIS A 1158 15.49 -17.33 -22.69
CA HIS A 1158 14.28 -16.82 -23.32
C HIS A 1158 14.42 -15.37 -23.83
N GLY A 1159 15.25 -14.57 -23.17
CA GLY A 1159 15.40 -13.16 -23.53
C GLY A 1159 16.68 -12.55 -23.00
N ALA A 1160 16.74 -11.22 -22.96
CA ALA A 1160 17.92 -10.50 -22.51
C ALA A 1160 18.16 -10.60 -20.98
N GLY A 1161 17.10 -10.74 -20.19
CA GLY A 1161 17.17 -10.62 -18.73
C GLY A 1161 17.37 -9.17 -18.25
N ARG A 1162 16.86 -8.86 -17.05
CA ARG A 1162 16.89 -7.47 -16.54
C ARG A 1162 18.23 -7.15 -15.88
N ALA A 1163 18.79 -5.99 -16.19
CA ALA A 1163 19.98 -5.44 -15.53
C ALA A 1163 19.58 -4.50 -14.37
N MET A 1164 18.39 -3.89 -14.44
CA MET A 1164 17.86 -3.01 -13.40
C MET A 1164 16.43 -3.39 -13.00
N GLY A 1165 16.12 -3.34 -11.70
CA GLY A 1165 14.77 -3.59 -11.19
C GLY A 1165 13.77 -2.50 -11.61
N ARG A 1166 12.46 -2.81 -11.67
CA ARG A 1166 11.41 -1.89 -12.18
C ARG A 1166 11.39 -0.57 -11.42
N SER A 1167 11.50 -0.63 -10.10
CA SER A 1167 11.55 0.57 -9.25
C SER A 1167 12.80 1.42 -9.46
N LYS A 1168 13.91 0.84 -9.93
CA LYS A 1168 15.13 1.60 -10.23
C LYS A 1168 14.99 2.28 -11.59
N SER A 1169 14.50 1.56 -12.61
CA SER A 1169 14.21 2.12 -13.94
C SER A 1169 13.30 3.34 -13.86
N ARG A 1170 12.18 3.26 -13.12
CA ARG A 1170 11.24 4.38 -12.93
C ARG A 1170 11.86 5.63 -12.29
N LYS A 1171 12.96 5.49 -11.55
CA LYS A 1171 13.63 6.62 -10.87
C LYS A 1171 14.76 7.23 -11.68
N THR A 1172 15.24 6.53 -12.70
CA THR A 1172 16.47 6.89 -13.42
C THR A 1172 16.22 7.23 -14.89
N ILE A 1173 15.17 6.67 -15.50
CA ILE A 1173 14.90 6.80 -16.93
C ILE A 1173 13.65 7.66 -17.13
N SER A 1174 13.76 8.73 -17.93
CA SER A 1174 12.61 9.54 -18.35
C SER A 1174 11.87 8.89 -19.51
N PHE A 1175 10.54 9.03 -19.57
CA PHE A 1175 9.75 8.44 -20.65
C PHE A 1175 9.98 9.15 -22.00
N GLU A 1176 10.21 10.47 -21.99
CA GLU A 1176 10.41 11.28 -23.21
C GLU A 1176 11.70 10.88 -23.91
N GLU A 1177 12.79 10.71 -23.15
CA GLU A 1177 14.08 10.27 -23.66
C GLU A 1177 13.98 8.90 -24.35
N VAL A 1178 13.17 7.99 -23.81
CA VAL A 1178 12.96 6.66 -24.40
C VAL A 1178 12.16 6.75 -25.69
N LEU A 1179 11.10 7.57 -25.74
CA LEU A 1179 10.32 7.75 -26.96
C LEU A 1179 11.13 8.43 -28.07
N ASP A 1180 11.97 9.40 -27.72
CA ASP A 1180 12.86 10.08 -28.65
C ASP A 1180 13.95 9.14 -29.18
N ASP A 1181 14.57 8.30 -28.34
CA ASP A 1181 15.55 7.29 -28.76
C ASP A 1181 14.92 6.26 -29.72
N LEU A 1182 13.70 5.79 -29.42
CA LEU A 1182 12.98 4.87 -30.30
C LEU A 1182 12.61 5.53 -31.63
N LYS A 1183 12.20 6.79 -31.61
CA LYS A 1183 11.89 7.56 -32.82
C LYS A 1183 13.13 7.81 -33.68
N GLN A 1184 14.29 8.09 -33.06
CA GLN A 1184 15.57 8.18 -33.77
C GLN A 1184 15.97 6.86 -34.41
N LYS A 1185 15.67 5.72 -33.78
CA LYS A 1185 15.86 4.38 -34.34
C LYS A 1185 14.80 4.00 -35.39
N GLY A 1186 13.83 4.87 -35.65
CA GLY A 1186 12.76 4.64 -36.62
C GLY A 1186 11.71 3.63 -36.16
N ILE A 1187 11.57 3.38 -34.86
CA ILE A 1187 10.61 2.41 -34.30
C ILE A 1187 9.30 3.11 -33.95
N SER A 1188 8.19 2.63 -34.49
CA SER A 1188 6.85 3.10 -34.12
C SER A 1188 6.36 2.36 -32.88
N ILE A 1189 5.91 3.07 -31.84
CA ILE A 1189 5.45 2.46 -30.59
C ILE A 1189 4.04 2.92 -30.22
N ARG A 1190 3.22 1.99 -29.71
CA ARG A 1190 1.94 2.28 -29.04
C ARG A 1190 1.89 1.58 -27.69
N VAL A 1191 1.55 2.35 -26.66
CA VAL A 1191 1.60 1.94 -25.25
C VAL A 1191 0.33 2.41 -24.53
N ALA A 1192 -0.19 1.57 -23.63
CA ALA A 1192 -1.39 1.91 -22.85
C ALA A 1192 -1.12 2.96 -21.75
N SER A 1193 0.11 3.02 -21.22
CA SER A 1193 0.48 3.96 -20.16
C SER A 1193 1.96 4.37 -20.25
N PRO A 1194 2.30 5.66 -20.01
CA PRO A 1194 3.68 6.14 -19.92
C PRO A 1194 4.52 5.40 -18.86
N LYS A 1195 3.88 4.90 -17.79
CA LYS A 1195 4.58 4.17 -16.71
C LYS A 1195 5.25 2.89 -17.21
N LEU A 1196 4.61 2.20 -18.16
CA LEU A 1196 5.11 0.95 -18.73
C LEU A 1196 6.36 1.19 -19.60
N VAL A 1197 6.43 2.33 -20.28
CA VAL A 1197 7.59 2.71 -21.12
C VAL A 1197 8.86 2.78 -20.28
N MET A 1198 8.79 3.40 -19.11
CA MET A 1198 9.94 3.54 -18.20
C MET A 1198 10.38 2.21 -17.59
N GLU A 1199 9.42 1.33 -17.23
CA GLU A 1199 9.73 0.03 -16.61
C GLU A 1199 10.40 -0.96 -17.58
N GLU A 1200 10.03 -0.87 -18.85
CA GLU A 1200 10.41 -1.80 -19.91
C GLU A 1200 11.40 -1.19 -20.92
N ALA A 1201 11.97 -0.02 -20.59
CA ALA A 1201 12.93 0.69 -21.41
C ALA A 1201 14.15 -0.18 -21.77
N PRO A 1202 14.76 0.01 -22.96
CA PRO A 1202 15.91 -0.78 -23.41
C PRO A 1202 17.08 -0.84 -22.43
N ASN A 1203 17.39 0.28 -21.75
CA ASN A 1203 18.48 0.38 -20.77
C ASN A 1203 18.23 -0.41 -19.48
N SER A 1204 17.01 -0.91 -19.26
CA SER A 1204 16.68 -1.78 -18.11
C SER A 1204 17.10 -3.24 -18.31
N TYR A 1205 17.40 -3.62 -19.55
CA TYR A 1205 17.75 -4.98 -19.96
C TYR A 1205 19.25 -5.11 -20.21
N LYS A 1206 19.78 -6.33 -20.11
CA LYS A 1206 21.13 -6.63 -20.58
C LYS A 1206 21.17 -6.54 -22.11
N ASN A 1207 22.36 -6.47 -22.68
CA ASN A 1207 22.48 -6.58 -24.13
C ASN A 1207 22.19 -8.03 -24.56
N VAL A 1208 21.10 -8.21 -25.30
CA VAL A 1208 20.66 -9.51 -25.83
C VAL A 1208 21.71 -10.19 -26.71
N THR A 1209 22.52 -9.43 -27.44
CA THR A 1209 23.58 -10.00 -28.30
C THR A 1209 24.62 -10.74 -27.45
N ASP A 1210 25.03 -10.16 -26.33
CA ASP A 1210 26.00 -10.78 -25.42
C ASP A 1210 25.43 -12.06 -24.76
N VAL A 1211 24.13 -12.09 -24.48
CA VAL A 1211 23.42 -13.26 -23.93
C VAL A 1211 23.39 -14.39 -24.96
N VAL A 1212 23.00 -14.10 -26.20
CA VAL A 1212 22.89 -15.10 -27.28
C VAL A 1212 24.27 -15.61 -27.69
N GLU A 1213 25.29 -14.75 -27.74
CA GLU A 1213 26.68 -15.17 -27.95
C GLU A 1213 27.15 -16.14 -26.87
N THR A 1214 26.83 -15.86 -25.61
CA THR A 1214 27.16 -16.78 -24.50
C THR A 1214 26.51 -18.16 -24.70
N CYS A 1215 25.24 -18.21 -25.11
CA CYS A 1215 24.56 -19.48 -25.41
C CYS A 1215 25.18 -20.20 -26.61
N HIS A 1216 25.60 -19.46 -27.63
CA HIS A 1216 26.22 -20.01 -28.83
C HIS A 1216 27.61 -20.60 -28.56
N GLU A 1217 28.46 -19.87 -27.84
CA GLU A 1217 29.82 -20.30 -27.46
C GLU A 1217 29.80 -21.47 -26.47
N ALA A 1218 28.86 -21.45 -25.51
CA ALA A 1218 28.62 -22.58 -24.62
C ALA A 1218 28.08 -23.81 -25.39
N GLY A 1219 27.53 -23.62 -26.59
CA GLY A 1219 26.90 -24.65 -27.41
C GLY A 1219 25.57 -25.11 -26.83
N LEU A 1220 24.82 -24.22 -26.18
CA LEU A 1220 23.47 -24.49 -25.70
C LEU A 1220 22.45 -24.37 -26.83
N SER A 1221 22.63 -23.36 -27.70
CA SER A 1221 21.80 -23.13 -28.88
C SER A 1221 22.61 -22.55 -30.03
N LYS A 1222 22.16 -22.79 -31.27
CA LYS A 1222 22.83 -22.33 -32.50
C LYS A 1222 22.12 -21.12 -33.07
N LYS A 1223 22.82 -19.98 -33.22
CA LYS A 1223 22.26 -18.76 -33.84
C LYS A 1223 21.82 -19.03 -35.28
N THR A 1224 20.60 -18.62 -35.63
CA THR A 1224 20.01 -18.84 -36.96
C THR A 1224 19.88 -17.52 -37.74
N PHE A 1225 19.13 -16.55 -37.22
CA PHE A 1225 19.02 -15.20 -37.80
C PHE A 1225 18.69 -14.16 -36.73
N LYS A 1226 18.97 -12.90 -37.04
CA LYS A 1226 18.78 -11.73 -36.19
C LYS A 1226 17.64 -10.88 -36.73
N LEU A 1227 16.85 -10.34 -35.81
CA LEU A 1227 15.67 -9.54 -36.09
C LEU A 1227 15.80 -8.14 -35.50
N ARG A 1228 15.29 -7.13 -36.20
CA ARG A 1228 15.25 -5.73 -35.76
C ARG A 1228 13.80 -5.26 -35.68
N PRO A 1229 13.32 -4.73 -34.53
CA PRO A 1229 11.96 -4.21 -34.42
C PRO A 1229 11.77 -2.94 -35.24
N ILE A 1230 10.61 -2.81 -35.88
CA ILE A 1230 10.19 -1.60 -36.62
C ILE A 1230 8.86 -1.02 -36.07
N ALA A 1231 8.00 -1.87 -35.51
CA ALA A 1231 6.78 -1.45 -34.82
C ALA A 1231 6.55 -2.28 -33.56
N VAL A 1232 6.13 -1.65 -32.47
CA VAL A 1232 6.02 -2.27 -31.15
C VAL A 1232 4.70 -1.86 -30.49
N ILE A 1233 3.95 -2.86 -30.04
CA ILE A 1233 2.81 -2.67 -29.14
C ILE A 1233 3.14 -3.30 -27.81
N LYS A 1234 2.98 -2.49 -26.77
CA LYS A 1234 3.17 -2.87 -25.38
C LYS A 1234 1.88 -2.59 -24.63
N GLY A 1235 1.50 -3.54 -23.78
CA GLY A 1235 0.34 -3.36 -22.92
C GLY A 1235 0.65 -3.04 -21.49
#